data_AF-A0A1G4HZ07-F1
#
_entry.id   AF-A0A1G4HZ07-F1
#
_cell.length_a   1.000
_cell.length_b   1.000
_cell.length_c   1.000
_cell.angle_alpha   90.00
_cell.angle_beta   90.00
_cell.angle_gamma   90.00
#
_symmetry.space_group_name_H-M   'P 1'
#
loop_
_entity.id
_entity.type
_entity.pdbx_description
1 polymer ?
#
loop_
_entity_poly.entity_id
_entity_poly.type
_entity_poly.pdbx_seq_one_letter_code
_entity_poly.pdbx_strand_id
1 'polypeptide(L)'
;MLRRSRLHLLADYRTSSKISDEFNNVLNRSGWGFDHVAVDVGSLSGAAGRLTRDLIGQERDAETVKIIHKQITNVILRRIQPKKSLAIFIDGSEPLWKVRHMRLYPGKKFEGKFYRSAASPMVYSLEDKLRCVGPDLRTPPKEFIVSGPAAPGPVEAKLSAWMLDLATRALPDGAVTTPTVTGAAAAASASAGPPEVTFNDTFCLIGGNDAFLSALGATPFHNITTVTLQQGEMKSLSLSEALEWFAMDHLLKGETSIGSGGNELQKRLASVRTDIVLLYLMANGISATDLPGLGVNFKDLMEAYTAEEANKLYLFGKTSEERCLRMCPLNLERVLTRATRRTSTPTRFCQQSADYLEILLQTHSMICDGGIKNFRWTPNDNDAVPEKQPKIPIERFIGHLKHLAAQGGETTAVADVGSTEPGLAASVDWTFALTGIETLLLSAPKAEMIDQIIPVFTKGHTLPDGVAQDIVDTKNVVEALHKVRRVLQVVVTSDNSGNDDGRIEHPAFNHYPTHYFVRTPGSRGPPPGWTYKSVNLGVRAVALGVRHRVASGMSTAASRVLDSGGVSSKNSLFVFHVKDGITTPSGGGNEDGWLETPCHELAGSSANPASKEISTLRVVTWNVQFSRHSGERTPLGRDGIDWCTSTRYVALAQTLEGLDADVIGMQEVEPAWCKYLSQQPWVREKYAMTCCEHSHAIQPWGVMLLVRRSLCVTSTHHANVPAFSGHTSVMPEVTVVVSEGVPVTVGSMHLLAPYNQNNISNRTTQLDNLTKRLRTRPPINGKQAGLIVMGDFNDCAKNYFTFPPEMGFKDAWLLLHPDEGVSSKSGHTIDGDRNPYAAQIIEKEFYGRADRVLFSSRNLQPIQTEIIGTTSVREMGITKQVDIDKDVPEYLYPSDHFGLLVEFQVV
;
A
#
# COMPACT_ATOMS: atom_id res chain seq x y z
N MET A 1 -49.12 16.03 15.98
CA MET A 1 -49.56 16.36 14.60
C MET A 1 -48.42 16.85 13.70
N LEU A 2 -47.57 17.80 14.12
CA LEU A 2 -46.41 18.31 13.34
C LEU A 2 -45.39 17.24 12.87
N ARG A 3 -45.25 16.12 13.59
CA ARG A 3 -44.38 14.98 13.19
C ARG A 3 -45.00 14.09 12.09
N ARG A 4 -46.34 14.06 11.97
CA ARG A 4 -47.07 13.34 10.91
C ARG A 4 -47.21 14.16 9.63
N SER A 5 -47.24 15.50 9.74
CA SER A 5 -47.27 16.41 8.58
C SER A 5 -45.94 16.49 7.81
N ARG A 6 -44.80 16.08 8.42
CA ARG A 6 -43.47 16.09 7.80
C ARG A 6 -43.17 14.86 6.93
N LEU A 7 -43.91 13.77 7.11
CA LEU A 7 -43.73 12.50 6.39
C LEU A 7 -44.24 12.51 4.93
N HIS A 8 -44.96 13.56 4.52
CA HIS A 8 -45.47 13.72 3.15
C HIS A 8 -44.71 14.76 2.30
N LEU A 9 -43.60 15.32 2.81
CA LEU A 9 -42.92 16.47 2.20
C LEU A 9 -41.39 16.41 2.23
N LEU A 10 -40.79 15.27 2.59
CA LEU A 10 -39.34 15.07 2.48
C LEU A 10 -38.99 14.65 1.05
N ALA A 11 -38.13 15.42 0.40
CA ALA A 11 -37.58 15.08 -0.90
C ALA A 11 -36.64 13.88 -0.77
N ASP A 12 -36.82 12.90 -1.63
CA ASP A 12 -36.00 11.69 -1.75
C ASP A 12 -35.55 11.51 -3.21
N TYR A 13 -34.77 10.48 -3.50
CA TYR A 13 -34.32 10.20 -4.87
C TYR A 13 -35.46 9.98 -5.89
N ARG A 14 -36.71 9.79 -5.45
CA ARG A 14 -37.88 9.60 -6.32
C ARG A 14 -38.52 10.92 -6.74
N THR A 15 -38.35 11.95 -5.92
CA THR A 15 -39.00 13.27 -6.03
C THR A 15 -38.01 14.40 -6.32
N SER A 16 -36.74 14.25 -5.93
CA SER A 16 -35.64 15.15 -6.21
C SER A 16 -34.66 14.52 -7.21
N SER A 17 -34.24 15.31 -8.19
CA SER A 17 -33.36 14.82 -9.27
C SER A 17 -31.89 14.71 -8.86
N LYS A 18 -31.47 15.44 -7.82
CA LYS A 18 -30.06 15.53 -7.39
C LYS A 18 -29.94 15.68 -5.88
N ILE A 19 -29.10 14.84 -5.28
CA ILE A 19 -28.74 14.94 -3.86
C ILE A 19 -28.08 16.27 -3.48
N SER A 20 -27.48 16.98 -4.46
CA SER A 20 -26.90 18.31 -4.23
C SER A 20 -27.92 19.35 -3.77
N ASP A 21 -29.20 19.13 -4.08
CA ASP A 21 -30.29 20.04 -3.74
C ASP A 21 -30.71 19.89 -2.26
N GLU A 22 -30.30 18.80 -1.61
CA GLU A 22 -30.54 18.52 -0.19
C GLU A 22 -29.47 19.13 0.74
N PHE A 23 -28.47 19.81 0.20
CA PHE A 23 -27.49 20.53 1.01
C PHE A 23 -28.15 21.74 1.68
N ASN A 24 -28.19 21.72 3.01
CA ASN A 24 -28.87 22.73 3.81
C ASN A 24 -27.92 23.80 4.32
N ASN A 25 -28.40 25.05 4.43
CA ASN A 25 -27.61 26.15 4.99
C ASN A 25 -27.20 25.85 6.43
N VAL A 26 -25.91 26.02 6.72
CA VAL A 26 -25.36 25.84 8.08
C VAL A 26 -25.78 27.03 8.93
N LEU A 27 -26.70 26.79 9.87
CA LEU A 27 -27.20 27.82 10.79
C LEU A 27 -26.19 28.19 11.89
N ASN A 28 -25.19 27.33 12.13
CA ASN A 28 -24.14 27.54 13.13
C ASN A 28 -23.18 28.65 12.67
N ARG A 29 -23.22 29.79 13.37
CA ARG A 29 -22.41 30.97 13.02
C ARG A 29 -20.95 30.88 13.49
N SER A 30 -20.63 30.07 14.50
CA SER A 30 -19.27 29.84 15.02
C SER A 30 -19.17 28.60 15.90
N GLY A 31 -17.99 27.95 15.93
CA GLY A 31 -17.67 26.91 16.92
C GLY A 31 -18.27 25.52 16.65
N TRP A 32 -18.50 25.18 15.37
CA TRP A 32 -18.98 23.85 14.99
C TRP A 32 -17.83 22.83 15.08
N GLY A 33 -17.76 22.11 16.20
CA GLY A 33 -16.65 21.20 16.48
C GLY A 33 -16.86 19.78 15.97
N PHE A 34 -15.82 19.21 15.36
CA PHE A 34 -15.76 17.82 14.89
C PHE A 34 -14.47 17.16 15.39
N ASP A 35 -14.47 15.84 15.55
CA ASP A 35 -13.27 15.10 15.93
C ASP A 35 -12.24 15.14 14.81
N HIS A 36 -12.67 14.88 13.59
CA HIS A 36 -11.83 14.83 12.41
C HIS A 36 -12.37 15.78 11.33
N VAL A 37 -11.52 16.65 10.78
CA VAL A 37 -11.89 17.56 9.68
C VAL A 37 -10.96 17.31 8.50
N ALA A 38 -11.51 17.14 7.30
CA ALA A 38 -10.77 17.05 6.05
C ALA A 38 -11.17 18.18 5.10
N VAL A 39 -10.21 18.78 4.42
CA VAL A 39 -10.42 19.86 3.45
C VAL A 39 -9.91 19.42 2.07
N ASP A 40 -10.81 19.31 1.12
CA ASP A 40 -10.53 19.25 -0.32
C ASP A 40 -10.23 20.65 -0.84
N VAL A 41 -8.95 20.89 -1.12
CA VAL A 41 -8.46 22.18 -1.61
C VAL A 41 -8.77 22.38 -3.10
N GLY A 42 -9.00 21.31 -3.88
CA GLY A 42 -9.27 21.38 -5.31
C GLY A 42 -10.55 22.15 -5.63
N SER A 43 -11.61 21.90 -4.85
CA SER A 43 -12.89 22.63 -4.96
C SER A 43 -12.75 24.14 -4.71
N LEU A 44 -11.95 24.53 -3.70
CA LEU A 44 -11.67 25.93 -3.36
C LEU A 44 -10.78 26.60 -4.41
N SER A 45 -9.80 25.87 -4.92
CA SER A 45 -8.87 26.33 -5.95
C SER A 45 -9.60 26.69 -7.24
N GLY A 46 -10.63 25.91 -7.62
CA GLY A 46 -11.46 26.21 -8.77
C GLY A 46 -12.22 27.53 -8.65
N ALA A 47 -12.67 27.90 -7.45
CA ALA A 47 -13.35 29.18 -7.21
C ALA A 47 -12.36 30.35 -7.18
N ALA A 48 -11.24 30.20 -6.46
CA ALA A 48 -10.20 31.22 -6.37
C ALA A 48 -9.57 31.51 -7.74
N GLY A 49 -9.27 30.48 -8.53
CA GLY A 49 -8.68 30.62 -9.87
C GLY A 49 -9.58 31.35 -10.88
N ARG A 50 -10.89 31.44 -10.63
CA ARG A 50 -11.81 32.29 -11.41
C ARG A 50 -11.74 33.76 -11.00
N LEU A 51 -11.54 34.04 -9.72
CA LEU A 51 -11.40 35.40 -9.18
C LEU A 51 -10.07 36.05 -9.59
N THR A 52 -9.04 35.25 -9.80
CA THR A 52 -7.70 35.72 -10.18
C THR A 52 -7.40 35.58 -11.67
N ARG A 53 -8.39 35.24 -12.50
CA ARG A 53 -8.17 34.92 -13.92
C ARG A 53 -7.55 36.07 -14.72
N ASP A 54 -7.76 37.31 -14.29
CA ASP A 54 -7.25 38.50 -14.98
C ASP A 54 -5.77 38.80 -14.63
N LEU A 55 -5.21 38.10 -13.64
CA LEU A 55 -3.78 38.13 -13.31
C LEU A 55 -3.02 37.09 -14.14
N ILE A 56 -1.70 37.25 -14.28
CA ILE A 56 -0.85 36.34 -15.08
C ILE A 56 0.36 35.82 -14.28
N GLY A 57 0.83 34.63 -14.64
CA GLY A 57 2.04 34.02 -14.08
C GLY A 57 2.09 34.00 -12.54
N GLN A 58 3.25 34.37 -12.00
CA GLN A 58 3.51 34.33 -10.55
C GLN A 58 2.59 35.23 -9.71
N GLU A 59 2.13 36.37 -10.27
CA GLU A 59 1.19 37.26 -9.58
C GLU A 59 -0.16 36.57 -9.37
N ARG A 60 -0.65 35.89 -10.40
CA ARG A 60 -1.87 35.07 -10.32
C ARG A 60 -1.73 33.97 -9.28
N ASP A 61 -0.61 33.26 -9.30
CA ASP A 61 -0.35 32.16 -8.37
C ASP A 61 -0.33 32.66 -6.93
N ALA A 62 0.41 33.74 -6.64
CA ALA A 62 0.53 34.33 -5.31
C ALA A 62 -0.83 34.82 -4.77
N GLU A 63 -1.63 35.53 -5.56
CA GLU A 63 -2.95 35.99 -5.11
C GLU A 63 -3.92 34.82 -4.95
N THR A 64 -3.84 33.81 -5.82
CA THR A 64 -4.67 32.59 -5.70
C THR A 64 -4.35 31.84 -4.40
N VAL A 65 -3.06 31.62 -4.10
CA VAL A 65 -2.60 31.00 -2.86
C VAL A 65 -3.09 31.78 -1.64
N LYS A 66 -2.97 33.12 -1.68
CA LYS A 66 -3.43 34.01 -0.61
C LYS A 66 -4.94 33.93 -0.39
N ILE A 67 -5.74 33.89 -1.45
CA ILE A 67 -7.20 33.74 -1.36
C ILE A 67 -7.56 32.39 -0.75
N ILE A 68 -7.00 31.29 -1.26
CA ILE A 68 -7.30 29.93 -0.77
C ILE A 68 -6.89 29.79 0.70
N HIS A 69 -5.67 30.22 1.05
CA HIS A 69 -5.18 30.20 2.42
C HIS A 69 -6.11 30.98 3.37
N LYS A 70 -6.58 32.18 2.96
CA LYS A 70 -7.55 32.96 3.75
C LYS A 70 -8.91 32.29 3.84
N GLN A 71 -9.40 31.65 2.78
CA GLN A 71 -10.67 30.91 2.83
C GLN A 71 -10.57 29.75 3.83
N ILE A 72 -9.49 28.98 3.80
CA ILE A 72 -9.28 27.87 4.73
C ILE A 72 -9.14 28.38 6.18
N THR A 73 -8.24 29.33 6.43
CA THR A 73 -7.91 29.75 7.81
C THR A 73 -8.94 30.70 8.41
N ASN A 74 -9.46 31.65 7.63
CA ASN A 74 -10.31 32.73 8.16
C ASN A 74 -11.81 32.50 7.98
N VAL A 75 -12.23 31.66 7.04
CA VAL A 75 -13.64 31.39 6.77
C VAL A 75 -14.02 30.00 7.28
N ILE A 76 -13.31 28.97 6.82
CA ILE A 76 -13.62 27.57 7.10
C ILE A 76 -13.24 27.19 8.54
N LEU A 77 -11.96 27.21 8.87
CA LEU A 77 -11.44 26.71 10.15
C LEU A 77 -11.73 27.63 11.35
N ARG A 78 -12.20 28.86 11.12
CA ARG A 78 -12.79 29.68 12.19
C ARG A 78 -14.18 29.19 12.62
N ARG A 79 -14.96 28.63 11.70
CA ARG A 79 -16.33 28.16 11.96
C ARG A 79 -16.35 26.67 12.30
N ILE A 80 -15.51 25.87 11.64
CA ILE A 80 -15.39 24.42 11.81
C ILE A 80 -14.09 24.11 12.57
N GLN A 81 -14.21 23.52 13.75
CA GLN A 81 -13.06 23.29 14.64
C GLN A 81 -12.68 21.80 14.70
N PRO A 82 -11.47 21.42 14.24
CA PRO A 82 -10.95 20.06 14.42
C PRO A 82 -10.48 19.84 15.87
N LYS A 83 -11.02 18.83 16.55
CA LYS A 83 -10.65 18.48 17.93
C LYS A 83 -9.51 17.48 18.01
N LYS A 84 -9.52 16.43 17.18
CA LYS A 84 -8.52 15.38 17.16
C LYS A 84 -7.55 15.55 15.99
N SER A 85 -8.07 15.62 14.76
CA SER A 85 -7.23 15.72 13.56
C SER A 85 -7.74 16.73 12.53
N LEU A 86 -6.81 17.37 11.81
CA LEU A 86 -7.07 18.14 10.60
C LEU A 86 -6.33 17.53 9.41
N ALA A 87 -7.00 17.26 8.30
CA ALA A 87 -6.37 16.84 7.05
C ALA A 87 -6.65 17.86 5.94
N ILE A 88 -5.62 18.21 5.17
CA ILE A 88 -5.70 19.12 4.04
C ILE A 88 -5.17 18.38 2.82
N PHE A 89 -5.99 18.26 1.78
CA PHE A 89 -5.69 17.46 0.60
C PHE A 89 -5.69 18.33 -0.66
N ILE A 90 -4.61 18.23 -1.42
CA ILE A 90 -4.45 18.84 -2.74
C ILE A 90 -4.45 17.71 -3.78
N ASP A 91 -5.00 17.93 -4.97
CA ASP A 91 -4.98 16.95 -6.05
C ASP A 91 -3.52 16.62 -6.43
N GLY A 92 -3.22 15.32 -6.50
CA GLY A 92 -1.94 14.80 -6.92
C GLY A 92 -1.84 14.59 -8.42
N SER A 93 -0.86 13.78 -8.83
CA SER A 93 -0.77 13.29 -10.19
C SER A 93 -1.96 12.41 -10.55
N GLU A 94 -2.48 12.61 -11.75
CA GLU A 94 -3.65 11.91 -12.26
C GLU A 94 -3.27 10.55 -12.88
N PRO A 95 -4.18 9.56 -12.89
CA PRO A 95 -3.95 8.31 -13.58
C PRO A 95 -3.86 8.49 -15.11
N LEU A 96 -3.15 7.58 -15.78
CA LEU A 96 -2.78 7.74 -17.18
C LEU A 96 -3.98 7.88 -18.12
N TRP A 97 -5.08 7.15 -17.89
CA TRP A 97 -6.31 7.28 -18.68
C TRP A 97 -6.92 8.69 -18.60
N LYS A 98 -6.82 9.36 -17.44
CA LYS A 98 -7.35 10.71 -17.24
C LYS A 98 -6.46 11.75 -17.90
N VAL A 99 -5.14 11.60 -17.77
CA VAL A 99 -4.17 12.44 -18.51
C VAL A 99 -4.36 12.31 -20.02
N ARG A 100 -4.51 11.07 -20.50
CA ARG A 100 -4.87 10.77 -21.89
C ARG A 100 -6.15 11.49 -22.31
N HIS A 101 -7.20 11.44 -21.49
CA HIS A 101 -8.46 12.12 -21.79
C HIS A 101 -8.30 13.65 -21.84
N MET A 102 -7.59 14.25 -20.88
CA MET A 102 -7.32 15.70 -20.84
C MET A 102 -6.59 16.19 -22.09
N ARG A 103 -5.66 15.38 -22.59
CA ARG A 103 -4.86 15.67 -23.79
C ARG A 103 -5.67 15.57 -25.07
N LEU A 104 -6.42 14.47 -25.24
CA LEU A 104 -7.13 14.17 -26.48
C LEU A 104 -8.43 14.95 -26.63
N TYR A 105 -9.10 15.23 -25.51
CA TYR A 105 -10.40 15.89 -25.49
C TYR A 105 -10.38 17.09 -24.52
N PRO A 106 -9.54 18.11 -24.80
CA PRO A 106 -9.47 19.30 -23.95
C PRO A 106 -10.80 20.06 -24.03
N GLY A 107 -11.69 19.79 -23.06
CA GLY A 107 -12.98 20.45 -22.96
C GLY A 107 -12.85 21.90 -22.51
N LYS A 108 -13.95 22.66 -22.54
CA LYS A 108 -14.01 24.07 -22.10
C LYS A 108 -13.53 24.33 -20.65
N LYS A 109 -13.46 23.29 -19.82
CA LYS A 109 -13.02 23.37 -18.42
C LYS A 109 -11.56 22.94 -18.23
N PHE A 110 -10.83 22.66 -19.31
CA PHE A 110 -9.43 22.19 -19.27
C PHE A 110 -8.55 23.10 -18.43
N GLU A 111 -8.50 24.40 -18.74
CA GLU A 111 -7.61 25.35 -18.03
C GLU A 111 -7.84 25.34 -16.53
N GLY A 112 -9.10 25.33 -16.09
CA GLY A 112 -9.43 25.29 -14.66
C GLY A 112 -9.09 23.94 -13.99
N LYS A 113 -9.14 22.82 -14.71
CA LYS A 113 -8.69 21.50 -14.25
C LYS A 113 -7.16 21.46 -14.16
N PHE A 114 -6.49 21.90 -15.22
CA PHE A 114 -5.05 21.94 -15.33
C PHE A 114 -4.41 22.85 -14.26
N TYR A 115 -4.94 24.05 -14.07
CA TYR A 115 -4.40 25.04 -13.12
C TYR A 115 -4.42 24.60 -11.65
N ARG A 116 -5.29 23.66 -11.28
CA ARG A 116 -5.36 23.08 -9.92
C ARG A 116 -4.74 21.69 -9.80
N SER A 117 -4.17 21.16 -10.88
CA SER A 117 -3.53 19.84 -10.92
C SER A 117 -2.05 19.90 -10.51
N ALA A 118 -1.42 18.75 -10.31
CA ALA A 118 0.01 18.64 -10.03
C ALA A 118 0.93 19.18 -11.15
N ALA A 119 0.39 19.49 -12.33
CA ALA A 119 1.13 20.17 -13.40
C ALA A 119 1.35 21.68 -13.15
N SER A 120 0.60 22.28 -12.23
CA SER A 120 0.62 23.71 -11.96
C SER A 120 1.62 24.08 -10.86
N PRO A 121 2.46 25.12 -11.01
CA PRO A 121 3.31 25.60 -9.92
C PRO A 121 2.54 26.10 -8.69
N MET A 122 1.35 26.66 -8.91
CA MET A 122 0.50 27.24 -7.87
C MET A 122 0.23 26.25 -6.71
N VAL A 123 -0.03 24.97 -7.02
CA VAL A 123 -0.38 23.98 -5.99
C VAL A 123 0.78 23.60 -5.07
N TYR A 124 2.03 23.75 -5.53
CA TYR A 124 3.22 23.52 -4.70
C TYR A 124 3.46 24.70 -3.74
N SER A 125 3.35 25.94 -4.25
CA SER A 125 3.40 27.13 -3.39
C SER A 125 2.25 27.15 -2.37
N LEU A 126 1.08 26.64 -2.76
CA LEU A 126 -0.05 26.47 -1.87
C LEU A 126 0.23 25.46 -0.76
N GLU A 127 0.79 24.30 -1.10
CA GLU A 127 1.18 23.28 -0.12
C GLU A 127 2.13 23.84 0.94
N ASP A 128 3.19 24.53 0.52
CA ASP A 128 4.17 25.14 1.42
C ASP A 128 3.48 26.10 2.40
N LYS A 129 2.51 26.87 1.93
CA LYS A 129 1.75 27.78 2.79
C LYS A 129 0.83 27.04 3.76
N LEU A 130 0.25 25.91 3.34
CA LEU A 130 -0.70 25.14 4.14
C LEU A 130 -0.05 24.27 5.23
N ARG A 131 1.26 23.97 5.13
CA ARG A 131 2.02 23.24 6.17
C ARG A 131 2.03 23.92 7.54
N CYS A 132 1.77 25.23 7.60
CA CYS A 132 1.72 26.00 8.85
C CYS A 132 0.30 26.18 9.41
N VAL A 133 -0.75 25.72 8.73
CA VAL A 133 -2.14 26.00 9.11
C VAL A 133 -2.52 25.40 10.46
N GLY A 134 -2.16 24.14 10.71
CA GLY A 134 -2.53 23.43 11.95
C GLY A 134 -2.09 24.16 13.23
N PRO A 135 -0.81 24.53 13.37
CA PRO A 135 -0.29 25.27 14.51
C PRO A 135 -0.90 26.68 14.68
N ASP A 136 -1.23 27.35 13.58
CA ASP A 136 -1.78 28.71 13.58
C ASP A 136 -3.26 28.78 14.02
N LEU A 137 -3.90 27.61 14.19
CA LEU A 137 -5.27 27.56 14.72
C LEU A 137 -5.31 27.99 16.18
N ARG A 138 -6.38 28.71 16.56
CA ARG A 138 -6.62 29.11 17.96
C ARG A 138 -6.64 27.91 18.92
N THR A 139 -7.19 26.79 18.45
CA THR A 139 -7.22 25.51 19.17
C THR A 139 -6.65 24.46 18.24
N PRO A 140 -5.32 24.24 18.24
CA PRO A 140 -4.70 23.26 17.35
C PRO A 140 -5.17 21.83 17.68
N PRO A 141 -5.40 20.99 16.67
CA PRO A 141 -5.73 19.58 16.87
C PRO A 141 -4.53 18.81 17.45
N LYS A 142 -4.74 17.55 17.82
CA LYS A 142 -3.65 16.67 18.26
C LYS A 142 -2.72 16.29 17.11
N GLU A 143 -3.27 16.15 15.92
CA GLU A 143 -2.52 15.85 14.71
C GLU A 143 -3.05 16.65 13.52
N PHE A 144 -2.18 16.97 12.57
CA PHE A 144 -2.62 17.46 11.28
C PHE A 144 -1.80 16.90 10.13
N ILE A 145 -2.44 16.82 8.96
CA ILE A 145 -1.91 16.19 7.77
C ILE A 145 -2.06 17.14 6.59
N VAL A 146 -1.03 17.24 5.75
CA VAL A 146 -1.07 17.94 4.46
C VAL A 146 -0.58 16.98 3.38
N SER A 147 -1.47 16.58 2.47
CA SER A 147 -1.10 15.76 1.31
C SER A 147 -1.04 16.64 0.07
N GLY A 148 0.19 16.93 -0.36
CA GLY A 148 0.48 17.80 -1.48
C GLY A 148 0.26 17.19 -2.86
N PRO A 149 0.52 17.97 -3.92
CA PRO A 149 0.47 17.55 -5.32
C PRO A 149 1.49 16.46 -5.69
N ALA A 150 2.59 16.33 -4.95
CA ALA A 150 3.58 15.28 -5.17
C ALA A 150 3.20 13.92 -4.56
N ALA A 151 2.14 13.86 -3.75
CA ALA A 151 1.52 12.60 -3.36
C ALA A 151 0.50 12.20 -4.46
N PRO A 152 0.62 11.03 -5.10
CA PRO A 152 -0.23 10.66 -6.23
C PRO A 152 -1.74 10.60 -5.92
N GLY A 153 -2.55 10.80 -6.97
CA GLY A 153 -3.99 10.58 -6.95
C GLY A 153 -4.83 11.80 -6.57
N PRO A 154 -6.14 11.77 -6.92
CA PRO A 154 -7.07 12.85 -6.60
C PRO A 154 -7.37 12.90 -5.09
N VAL A 155 -7.95 14.01 -4.64
CA VAL A 155 -8.30 14.20 -3.22
C VAL A 155 -9.22 13.12 -2.67
N GLU A 156 -10.21 12.64 -3.44
CA GLU A 156 -11.14 11.60 -3.00
C GLU A 156 -10.39 10.31 -2.60
N ALA A 157 -9.34 9.97 -3.35
CA ALA A 157 -8.48 8.83 -3.08
C ALA A 157 -7.73 9.00 -1.75
N LYS A 158 -7.14 10.18 -1.53
CA LYS A 158 -6.37 10.54 -0.33
C LYS A 158 -7.26 10.59 0.90
N LEU A 159 -8.46 11.15 0.76
CA LEU A 159 -9.46 11.25 1.82
C LEU A 159 -9.93 9.87 2.26
N SER A 160 -10.33 9.01 1.32
CA SER A 160 -10.74 7.63 1.63
C SER A 160 -9.61 6.85 2.31
N ALA A 161 -8.39 6.92 1.76
CA ALA A 161 -7.20 6.28 2.33
C ALA A 161 -6.89 6.76 3.76
N TRP A 162 -6.99 8.07 4.02
CA TRP A 162 -6.81 8.64 5.36
C TRP A 162 -7.89 8.20 6.35
N MET A 163 -9.16 8.18 5.95
CA MET A 163 -10.23 7.70 6.82
C MET A 163 -10.04 6.22 7.15
N LEU A 164 -9.69 5.39 6.17
CA LEU A 164 -9.39 3.98 6.41
C LEU A 164 -8.17 3.80 7.33
N ASP A 165 -7.14 4.62 7.20
CA ASP A 165 -6.00 4.63 8.13
C ASP A 165 -6.41 5.05 9.55
N LEU A 166 -7.33 6.00 9.70
CA LEU A 166 -7.90 6.34 11.02
C LEU A 166 -8.70 5.18 11.60
N ALA A 167 -9.49 4.48 10.77
CA ALA A 167 -10.26 3.32 11.19
C ALA A 167 -9.36 2.18 11.70
N THR A 168 -8.11 2.09 11.23
CA THR A 168 -7.13 1.14 11.80
C THR A 168 -6.96 1.34 13.30
N ARG A 169 -7.09 2.57 13.81
CA ARG A 169 -6.85 2.95 15.22
C ARG A 169 -8.08 2.73 16.11
N ALA A 170 -9.26 2.54 15.50
CA ALA A 170 -10.50 2.20 16.19
C ALA A 170 -10.69 0.69 16.38
N LEU A 171 -9.88 -0.14 15.69
CA LEU A 171 -9.86 -1.58 15.89
C LEU A 171 -9.14 -1.95 17.20
N PRO A 172 -9.45 -3.10 17.83
CA PRO A 172 -8.80 -3.55 19.06
C PRO A 172 -7.28 -3.63 18.97
N ASP A 173 -6.74 -4.02 17.81
CA ASP A 173 -5.30 -4.07 17.52
C ASP A 173 -4.73 -2.72 17.05
N GLY A 174 -5.56 -1.67 17.06
CA GLY A 174 -5.25 -0.32 16.58
C GLY A 174 -4.85 0.66 17.67
N ALA A 175 -5.10 0.29 18.93
CA ALA A 175 -4.93 1.11 20.13
C ALA A 175 -3.47 1.20 20.61
N VAL A 176 -2.51 1.23 19.68
CA VAL A 176 -1.13 1.61 19.97
C VAL A 176 -1.12 3.06 20.44
N THR A 177 -1.06 3.22 21.75
CA THR A 177 -0.79 4.48 22.42
C THR A 177 0.56 5.04 21.97
N THR A 178 0.59 6.34 21.71
CA THR A 178 1.79 7.11 21.39
C THR A 178 2.83 6.97 22.52
N PRO A 179 4.09 6.57 22.25
CA PRO A 179 5.10 6.49 23.29
C PRO A 179 5.68 7.87 23.52
N THR A 180 5.17 8.60 24.52
CA THR A 180 5.88 9.75 25.09
C THR A 180 5.81 9.71 26.60
N VAL A 181 7.02 9.79 27.20
CA VAL A 181 7.37 9.98 28.62
C VAL A 181 7.61 8.69 29.42
N THR A 182 8.89 8.32 29.52
CA THR A 182 9.43 7.35 30.48
C THR A 182 9.64 8.02 31.84
N GLY A 183 8.99 7.51 32.88
CA GLY A 183 9.24 7.87 34.28
C GLY A 183 8.39 7.07 35.25
N ALA A 184 8.95 6.68 36.39
CA ALA A 184 8.38 5.75 37.39
C ALA A 184 7.08 6.20 38.07
N ALA A 185 6.47 7.32 37.65
CA ALA A 185 5.14 7.75 38.08
C ALA A 185 3.99 7.10 37.27
N ALA A 186 4.29 6.41 36.16
CA ALA A 186 3.28 5.81 35.26
C ALA A 186 2.64 4.51 35.78
N ALA A 187 3.22 3.85 36.78
CA ALA A 187 2.65 2.62 37.33
C ALA A 187 1.35 2.83 38.12
N ALA A 188 1.01 4.09 38.45
CA ALA A 188 -0.23 4.46 39.14
C ALA A 188 -1.32 5.03 38.21
N SER A 189 -1.07 5.15 36.90
CA SER A 189 -2.04 5.71 35.93
C SER A 189 -2.40 4.79 34.78
N ALA A 190 -2.24 3.47 34.93
CA ALA A 190 -2.86 2.50 34.04
C ALA A 190 -4.38 2.44 34.24
N SER A 191 -5.05 3.61 34.18
CA SER A 191 -6.43 3.66 33.75
C SER A 191 -6.40 3.60 32.22
N ALA A 192 -6.98 2.53 31.66
CA ALA A 192 -7.24 2.42 30.24
C ALA A 192 -8.06 3.65 29.81
N GLY A 193 -7.38 4.63 29.21
CA GLY A 193 -8.05 5.74 28.55
C GLY A 193 -8.87 5.23 27.36
N PRO A 194 -9.98 5.89 26.99
CA PRO A 194 -10.73 5.52 25.80
C PRO A 194 -9.85 5.59 24.54
N PRO A 195 -10.11 4.76 23.51
CA PRO A 195 -9.34 4.76 22.27
C PRO A 195 -9.27 6.15 21.64
N GLU A 196 -8.10 6.52 21.11
CA GLU A 196 -7.86 7.86 20.56
C GLU A 196 -8.78 8.17 19.38
N VAL A 197 -9.10 7.16 18.56
CA VAL A 197 -10.09 7.21 17.47
C VAL A 197 -11.18 6.18 17.73
N THR A 198 -12.45 6.54 17.53
CA THR A 198 -13.60 5.64 17.70
C THR A 198 -14.47 5.61 16.46
N PHE A 199 -15.22 4.52 16.22
CA PHE A 199 -16.18 4.46 15.11
C PHE A 199 -17.34 5.49 15.23
N ASN A 200 -17.53 6.05 16.43
CA ASN A 200 -18.50 7.10 16.72
C ASN A 200 -17.93 8.51 16.55
N ASP A 201 -16.64 8.65 16.23
CA ASP A 201 -16.03 9.96 16.02
C ASP A 201 -16.73 10.72 14.89
N THR A 202 -16.82 12.02 15.07
CA THR A 202 -17.49 12.92 14.14
C THR A 202 -16.51 13.41 13.06
N PHE A 203 -16.89 13.24 11.79
CA PHE A 203 -16.11 13.66 10.63
C PHE A 203 -16.78 14.83 9.92
N CYS A 204 -15.99 15.82 9.51
CA CYS A 204 -16.41 16.88 8.60
C CYS A 204 -15.56 16.87 7.34
N LEU A 205 -16.16 16.56 6.19
CA LEU A 205 -15.51 16.57 4.88
C LEU A 205 -15.89 17.85 4.14
N ILE A 206 -14.96 18.77 3.97
CA ILE A 206 -15.19 20.06 3.32
C ILE A 206 -14.70 19.97 1.88
N GLY A 207 -15.58 20.18 0.91
CA GLY A 207 -15.23 20.05 -0.51
C GLY A 207 -16.36 20.35 -1.47
N GLY A 208 -16.23 19.85 -2.70
CA GLY A 208 -17.30 19.90 -3.69
C GLY A 208 -18.54 19.10 -3.29
N ASN A 209 -19.63 19.25 -4.05
CA ASN A 209 -20.89 18.54 -3.78
C ASN A 209 -20.76 17.02 -3.88
N ASP A 210 -19.70 16.49 -4.52
CA ASP A 210 -19.48 15.04 -4.68
C ASP A 210 -18.81 14.39 -3.45
N ALA A 211 -18.38 15.18 -2.45
CA ALA A 211 -17.71 14.68 -1.25
C ALA A 211 -18.58 13.69 -0.42
N PHE A 212 -19.91 13.70 -0.62
CA PHE A 212 -20.81 12.73 0.01
C PHE A 212 -20.55 11.30 -0.47
N LEU A 213 -19.98 11.10 -1.66
CA LEU A 213 -19.59 9.77 -2.13
C LEU A 213 -18.49 9.18 -1.26
N SER A 214 -17.50 9.99 -0.86
CA SER A 214 -16.48 9.57 0.10
C SER A 214 -17.08 9.30 1.48
N ALA A 215 -18.09 10.07 1.90
CA ALA A 215 -18.84 9.79 3.12
C ALA A 215 -19.59 8.44 3.04
N LEU A 216 -20.19 8.11 1.90
CA LEU A 216 -20.83 6.81 1.68
C LEU A 216 -19.80 5.68 1.68
N GLY A 217 -18.68 5.84 0.97
CA GLY A 217 -17.61 4.84 0.82
C GLY A 217 -16.85 4.54 2.11
N ALA A 218 -16.75 5.50 3.03
CA ALA A 218 -16.09 5.34 4.33
C ALA A 218 -16.94 4.55 5.33
N THR A 219 -17.25 3.29 5.02
CA THR A 219 -18.18 2.48 5.81
C THR A 219 -17.81 2.25 7.27
N PRO A 220 -16.55 2.37 7.72
CA PRO A 220 -16.24 2.26 9.16
C PRO A 220 -16.89 3.33 10.03
N PHE A 221 -17.22 4.51 9.47
CA PHE A 221 -17.75 5.62 10.24
C PHE A 221 -19.19 5.94 9.84
N HIS A 222 -19.96 6.41 10.82
CA HIS A 222 -21.39 6.70 10.68
C HIS A 222 -21.71 8.19 10.89
N ASN A 223 -20.87 8.92 11.65
CA ASN A 223 -21.08 10.33 11.98
C ASN A 223 -20.30 11.25 11.04
N ILE A 224 -20.61 11.20 9.74
CA ILE A 224 -19.92 11.99 8.71
C ILE A 224 -20.83 13.09 8.21
N THR A 225 -20.32 14.32 8.21
CA THR A 225 -20.98 15.49 7.62
C THR A 225 -20.13 16.03 6.48
N THR A 226 -20.74 16.27 5.33
CA THR A 226 -20.09 16.95 4.21
C THR A 226 -20.49 18.41 4.19
N VAL A 227 -19.53 19.29 3.86
CA VAL A 227 -19.73 20.74 3.82
C VAL A 227 -19.21 21.28 2.50
N THR A 228 -20.03 22.07 1.82
CA THR A 228 -19.66 22.79 0.59
C THR A 228 -19.73 24.28 0.83
N LEU A 229 -18.85 25.03 0.18
CA LEU A 229 -18.86 26.49 0.21
C LEU A 229 -19.44 27.02 -1.10
N GLN A 230 -20.67 27.51 -1.05
CA GLN A 230 -21.37 28.08 -2.21
C GLN A 230 -21.55 29.58 -1.99
N GLN A 231 -20.91 30.41 -2.83
CA GLN A 231 -21.00 31.88 -2.75
C GLN A 231 -20.67 32.47 -1.37
N GLY A 232 -19.78 31.83 -0.60
CA GLY A 232 -19.39 32.26 0.74
C GLY A 232 -20.30 31.76 1.87
N GLU A 233 -21.39 31.06 1.53
CA GLU A 233 -22.25 30.37 2.49
C GLU A 233 -21.86 28.89 2.61
N MET A 234 -21.83 28.38 3.84
CA MET A 234 -21.60 26.96 4.10
C MET A 234 -22.94 26.24 4.01
N LYS A 235 -22.97 25.19 3.21
CA LYS A 235 -24.07 24.23 3.20
C LYS A 235 -23.56 22.86 3.61
N SER A 236 -24.38 22.08 4.28
CA SER A 236 -24.02 20.75 4.76
C SER A 236 -25.04 19.69 4.41
N LEU A 237 -24.52 18.47 4.27
CA LEU A 237 -25.30 17.25 4.16
C LEU A 237 -24.64 16.18 5.03
N SER A 238 -25.34 15.70 6.05
CA SER A 238 -24.91 14.57 6.86
C SER A 238 -25.15 13.24 6.15
N LEU A 239 -24.40 12.21 6.53
CA LEU A 239 -24.62 10.84 6.04
C LEU A 239 -26.04 10.35 6.38
N SER A 240 -26.57 10.74 7.54
CA SER A 240 -27.94 10.40 7.94
C SER A 240 -28.96 11.02 6.98
N GLU A 241 -28.84 12.31 6.66
CA GLU A 241 -29.72 12.99 5.69
C GLU A 241 -29.57 12.40 4.29
N ALA A 242 -28.34 12.06 3.87
CA ALA A 242 -28.11 11.38 2.59
C ALA A 242 -28.83 10.02 2.55
N LEU A 243 -28.77 9.22 3.63
CA LEU A 243 -29.47 7.94 3.70
C LEU A 243 -30.99 8.10 3.79
N GLU A 244 -31.51 9.17 4.41
CA GLU A 244 -32.92 9.53 4.33
C GLU A 244 -33.33 9.84 2.88
N TRP A 245 -32.52 10.59 2.14
CA TRP A 245 -32.76 10.86 0.72
C TRP A 245 -32.71 9.59 -0.15
N PHE A 246 -31.84 8.63 0.18
CA PHE A 246 -31.83 7.30 -0.46
C PHE A 246 -32.97 6.37 -0.01
N ALA A 247 -33.82 6.79 0.94
CA ALA A 247 -34.85 5.98 1.60
C ALA A 247 -34.29 4.72 2.31
N MET A 248 -33.08 4.84 2.87
CA MET A 248 -32.30 3.77 3.53
C MET A 248 -31.95 4.11 4.99
N ASP A 249 -32.53 5.16 5.57
CA ASP A 249 -32.28 5.60 6.95
C ASP A 249 -32.70 4.59 8.02
N HIS A 250 -33.63 3.70 7.68
CA HIS A 250 -34.00 2.56 8.53
C HIS A 250 -32.81 1.64 8.85
N LEU A 251 -31.78 1.61 8.00
CA LEU A 251 -30.54 0.86 8.24
C LEU A 251 -29.64 1.50 9.30
N LEU A 252 -29.82 2.79 9.60
CA LEU A 252 -29.15 3.48 10.72
C LEU A 252 -29.96 3.40 12.02
N LYS A 253 -31.29 3.40 11.93
CA LYS A 253 -32.21 3.58 13.07
C LYS A 253 -32.64 2.27 13.76
N GLY A 254 -32.26 1.11 13.23
CA GLY A 254 -32.71 -0.21 13.70
C GLY A 254 -32.02 -0.72 14.97
N GLU A 255 -32.13 0.01 16.10
CA GLU A 255 -31.54 -0.36 17.41
C GLU A 255 -32.55 -0.91 18.44
N THR A 256 -33.82 -1.15 18.10
CA THR A 256 -34.84 -1.54 19.12
C THR A 256 -35.04 -3.04 19.35
N SER A 257 -34.25 -3.93 18.74
CA SER A 257 -34.30 -5.36 19.06
C SER A 257 -33.05 -5.79 19.84
N ILE A 258 -33.22 -5.97 21.15
CA ILE A 258 -32.23 -6.55 22.08
C ILE A 258 -31.95 -8.00 21.64
N GLY A 259 -30.92 -8.19 20.81
CA GLY A 259 -30.52 -9.49 20.26
C GLY A 259 -29.40 -9.36 19.22
N SER A 260 -28.84 -10.49 18.75
CA SER A 260 -27.72 -10.64 17.80
C SER A 260 -27.86 -9.91 16.43
N GLY A 261 -28.94 -9.15 16.20
CA GLY A 261 -29.27 -8.47 14.96
C GLY A 261 -28.54 -7.14 14.70
N GLY A 262 -27.95 -6.49 15.71
CA GLY A 262 -27.23 -5.22 15.53
C GLY A 262 -26.00 -5.33 14.61
N ASN A 263 -25.30 -6.46 14.70
CA ASN A 263 -24.14 -6.75 13.86
C ASN A 263 -24.52 -6.96 12.40
N GLU A 264 -25.62 -7.68 12.15
CA GLU A 264 -26.13 -7.94 10.79
C GLU A 264 -26.62 -6.66 10.10
N LEU A 265 -27.24 -5.74 10.84
CA LEU A 265 -27.67 -4.45 10.29
C LEU A 265 -26.48 -3.58 9.87
N GLN A 266 -25.39 -3.59 10.64
CA GLN A 266 -24.18 -2.86 10.31
C GLN A 266 -23.48 -3.43 9.06
N LYS A 267 -23.43 -4.77 8.93
CA LYS A 267 -22.95 -5.45 7.71
C LYS A 267 -23.78 -5.05 6.49
N ARG A 268 -25.10 -5.12 6.62
CA ARG A 268 -26.05 -4.74 5.58
C ARG A 268 -25.88 -3.28 5.17
N LEU A 269 -25.79 -2.35 6.13
CA LEU A 269 -25.54 -0.93 5.88
C LEU A 269 -24.22 -0.72 5.12
N ALA A 270 -23.15 -1.41 5.51
CA ALA A 270 -21.86 -1.31 4.82
C ALA A 270 -21.95 -1.81 3.37
N SER A 271 -22.63 -2.93 3.12
CA SER A 271 -22.83 -3.45 1.76
C SER A 271 -23.69 -2.50 0.92
N VAL A 272 -24.83 -2.03 1.46
CA VAL A 272 -25.71 -1.08 0.76
C VAL A 272 -25.00 0.23 0.41
N ARG A 273 -24.23 0.80 1.34
CA ARG A 273 -23.42 2.01 1.07
C ARG A 273 -22.41 1.77 -0.05
N THR A 274 -21.78 0.60 -0.07
CA THR A 274 -20.80 0.21 -1.11
C THR A 274 -21.45 0.12 -2.48
N ASP A 275 -22.64 -0.47 -2.56
CA ASP A 275 -23.37 -0.66 -3.81
C ASP A 275 -23.94 0.66 -4.34
N ILE A 276 -24.48 1.53 -3.46
CA ILE A 276 -25.01 2.85 -3.83
C ILE A 276 -23.92 3.72 -4.48
N VAL A 277 -22.66 3.66 -4.01
CA VAL A 277 -21.56 4.38 -4.65
C VAL A 277 -21.42 3.95 -6.11
N LEU A 278 -21.45 2.65 -6.41
CA LEU A 278 -21.37 2.16 -7.80
C LEU A 278 -22.54 2.67 -8.64
N LEU A 279 -23.78 2.54 -8.13
CA LEU A 279 -24.98 2.97 -8.83
C LEU A 279 -24.97 4.48 -9.12
N TYR A 280 -24.50 5.28 -8.18
CA TYR A 280 -24.39 6.73 -8.37
C TYR A 280 -23.35 7.07 -9.44
N LEU A 281 -22.18 6.43 -9.40
CA LEU A 281 -21.13 6.60 -10.40
C LEU A 281 -21.61 6.23 -11.80
N MET A 282 -22.40 5.17 -11.94
CA MET A 282 -22.96 4.76 -13.24
C MET A 282 -23.98 5.75 -13.77
N ALA A 283 -24.83 6.34 -12.91
CA ALA A 283 -25.81 7.33 -13.35
C ALA A 283 -25.18 8.68 -13.69
N ASN A 284 -24.26 9.15 -12.83
CA ASN A 284 -23.82 10.55 -12.82
C ASN A 284 -22.35 10.74 -13.25
N GLY A 285 -21.52 9.69 -13.15
CA GLY A 285 -20.07 9.80 -13.28
C GLY A 285 -19.42 10.53 -12.10
N ILE A 286 -18.13 10.81 -12.22
CA ILE A 286 -17.39 11.68 -11.30
C ILE A 286 -16.20 12.33 -12.02
N SER A 287 -15.93 13.60 -11.71
CA SER A 287 -14.84 14.33 -12.35
C SER A 287 -13.44 13.94 -11.86
N ALA A 288 -13.35 13.34 -10.67
CA ALA A 288 -12.11 12.90 -10.03
C ALA A 288 -11.30 11.92 -10.88
N THR A 289 -11.97 11.05 -11.63
CA THR A 289 -11.34 10.04 -12.51
C THR A 289 -11.72 10.22 -13.99
N ASP A 290 -12.43 11.31 -14.32
CA ASP A 290 -13.07 11.57 -15.62
C ASP A 290 -14.00 10.45 -16.09
N LEU A 291 -14.61 9.74 -15.15
CA LEU A 291 -15.61 8.71 -15.41
C LEU A 291 -16.93 9.37 -15.87
N PRO A 292 -17.42 9.13 -17.09
CA PRO A 292 -18.73 9.60 -17.51
C PRO A 292 -19.86 8.72 -16.94
N GLY A 293 -21.06 9.29 -16.76
CA GLY A 293 -22.26 8.48 -16.52
C GLY A 293 -22.70 7.73 -17.78
N LEU A 294 -23.35 6.57 -17.60
CA LEU A 294 -23.93 5.75 -18.67
C LEU A 294 -25.28 6.27 -19.20
N GLY A 295 -25.77 7.38 -18.66
CA GLY A 295 -27.06 7.95 -19.06
C GLY A 295 -28.28 7.15 -18.57
N VAL A 296 -28.09 6.29 -17.57
CA VAL A 296 -29.19 5.60 -16.87
C VAL A 296 -29.70 6.50 -15.75
N ASN A 297 -31.03 6.55 -15.59
CA ASN A 297 -31.64 7.34 -14.52
C ASN A 297 -31.31 6.72 -13.15
N PHE A 298 -30.79 7.53 -12.23
CA PHE A 298 -30.43 7.08 -10.88
C PHE A 298 -31.64 6.53 -10.11
N LYS A 299 -32.83 7.09 -10.31
CA LYS A 299 -34.07 6.60 -9.68
C LYS A 299 -34.36 5.16 -10.08
N ASP A 300 -34.32 4.87 -11.38
CA ASP A 300 -34.62 3.53 -11.91
C ASP A 300 -33.59 2.51 -11.41
N LEU A 301 -32.31 2.90 -11.31
CA LEU A 301 -31.25 2.07 -10.72
C LEU A 301 -31.51 1.76 -9.24
N MET A 302 -31.85 2.78 -8.45
CA MET A 302 -32.11 2.61 -7.02
C MET A 302 -33.37 1.78 -6.75
N GLU A 303 -34.44 1.96 -7.52
CA GLU A 303 -35.66 1.14 -7.41
C GLU A 303 -35.38 -0.33 -7.77
N ALA A 304 -34.63 -0.56 -8.85
CA ALA A 304 -34.21 -1.90 -9.24
C ALA A 304 -33.32 -2.55 -8.18
N TYR A 305 -32.29 -1.85 -7.71
CA TYR A 305 -31.39 -2.34 -6.67
C TYR A 305 -32.12 -2.63 -5.37
N THR A 306 -33.01 -1.75 -4.90
CA THR A 306 -33.78 -1.97 -3.67
C THR A 306 -34.61 -3.26 -3.73
N ALA A 307 -35.14 -3.61 -4.92
CA ALA A 307 -35.88 -4.85 -5.12
C ALA A 307 -34.97 -6.09 -5.06
N GLU A 308 -33.73 -6.01 -5.56
CA GLU A 308 -32.75 -7.10 -5.48
C GLU A 308 -32.15 -7.22 -4.06
N GLU A 309 -31.89 -6.10 -3.40
CA GLU A 309 -31.39 -6.01 -2.02
C GLU A 309 -32.37 -6.65 -1.02
N ALA A 310 -33.69 -6.51 -1.25
CA ALA A 310 -34.72 -7.20 -0.46
C ALA A 310 -34.58 -8.74 -0.51
N ASN A 311 -33.95 -9.28 -1.56
CA ASN A 311 -33.60 -10.70 -1.70
C ASN A 311 -32.17 -11.01 -1.22
N LYS A 312 -31.54 -10.08 -0.49
CA LYS A 312 -30.15 -10.15 0.00
C LYS A 312 -29.09 -10.27 -1.12
N LEU A 313 -29.39 -9.76 -2.31
CA LEU A 313 -28.43 -9.70 -3.40
C LEU A 313 -27.66 -8.37 -3.35
N TYR A 314 -26.36 -8.46 -3.11
CA TYR A 314 -25.44 -7.34 -3.14
C TYR A 314 -24.62 -7.33 -4.43
N LEU A 315 -24.26 -6.15 -4.91
CA LEU A 315 -23.42 -5.98 -6.10
C LEU A 315 -21.97 -6.38 -5.81
N PHE A 316 -21.50 -6.17 -4.58
CA PHE A 316 -20.16 -6.56 -4.15
C PHE A 316 -20.18 -7.69 -3.12
N GLY A 317 -19.40 -8.74 -3.42
CA GLY A 317 -19.06 -9.81 -2.48
C GLY A 317 -17.82 -9.47 -1.66
N LYS A 318 -17.72 -10.08 -0.48
CA LYS A 318 -16.54 -10.01 0.40
C LYS A 318 -16.09 -11.44 0.65
N THR A 319 -15.22 -11.97 -0.20
CA THR A 319 -14.55 -13.26 0.06
C THR A 319 -13.65 -13.11 1.29
N SER A 320 -13.59 -14.14 2.13
CA SER A 320 -12.77 -14.14 3.37
C SER A 320 -11.26 -14.13 3.11
N GLU A 321 -10.86 -14.41 1.86
CA GLU A 321 -9.47 -14.63 1.47
C GLU A 321 -8.84 -13.42 0.76
N GLU A 322 -9.63 -12.46 0.28
CA GLU A 322 -9.13 -11.39 -0.60
C GLU A 322 -9.31 -9.99 0.02
N ARG A 323 -8.24 -9.19 -0.06
CA ARG A 323 -8.15 -7.85 0.56
C ARG A 323 -8.82 -6.74 -0.29
N CYS A 324 -9.68 -7.06 -1.25
CA CYS A 324 -10.31 -6.11 -2.16
C CYS A 324 -11.81 -6.41 -2.41
N LEU A 325 -12.60 -5.38 -2.73
CA LEU A 325 -14.00 -5.53 -3.10
C LEU A 325 -14.14 -6.14 -4.51
N ARG A 326 -14.95 -7.21 -4.65
CA ARG A 326 -15.27 -7.84 -5.94
C ARG A 326 -16.71 -7.64 -6.33
N MET A 327 -16.95 -7.12 -7.53
CA MET A 327 -18.27 -6.90 -8.10
C MET A 327 -18.78 -8.16 -8.79
N CYS A 328 -20.03 -8.55 -8.53
CA CYS A 328 -20.71 -9.66 -9.17
C CYS A 328 -21.39 -9.19 -10.47
N PRO A 329 -20.88 -9.60 -11.66
CA PRO A 329 -21.41 -9.13 -12.95
C PRO A 329 -22.86 -9.54 -13.16
N LEU A 330 -23.26 -10.71 -12.65
CA LEU A 330 -24.61 -11.22 -12.73
C LEU A 330 -25.60 -10.36 -11.93
N ASN A 331 -25.23 -9.94 -10.71
CA ASN A 331 -26.11 -9.11 -9.88
C ASN A 331 -26.25 -7.70 -10.49
N LEU A 332 -25.15 -7.12 -10.99
CA LEU A 332 -25.21 -5.83 -11.67
C LEU A 332 -26.03 -5.89 -12.96
N GLU A 333 -25.86 -6.94 -13.76
CA GLU A 333 -26.65 -7.18 -14.97
C GLU A 333 -28.15 -7.23 -14.66
N ARG A 334 -28.56 -7.97 -13.62
CA ARG A 334 -29.96 -8.07 -13.20
C ARG A 334 -30.54 -6.70 -12.83
N VAL A 335 -29.80 -5.92 -12.03
CA VAL A 335 -30.21 -4.57 -11.64
C VAL A 335 -30.38 -3.67 -12.87
N LEU A 336 -29.43 -3.69 -13.81
CA LEU A 336 -29.52 -2.88 -15.03
C LEU A 336 -30.63 -3.31 -15.98
N THR A 337 -30.82 -4.60 -16.19
CA THR A 337 -31.90 -5.14 -17.01
C THR A 337 -33.26 -4.74 -16.44
N ARG A 338 -33.41 -4.78 -15.11
CA ARG A 338 -34.61 -4.33 -14.40
C ARG A 338 -34.81 -2.81 -14.52
N ALA A 339 -33.78 -2.01 -14.24
CA ALA A 339 -33.84 -0.56 -14.31
C ALA A 339 -34.18 -0.05 -15.73
N THR A 340 -33.61 -0.68 -16.75
CA THR A 340 -33.78 -0.25 -18.15
C THR A 340 -34.93 -0.94 -18.88
N ARG A 341 -35.54 -1.98 -18.29
CA ARG A 341 -36.58 -2.83 -18.90
C ARG A 341 -36.14 -3.53 -20.19
N ARG A 342 -34.85 -3.88 -20.31
CA ARG A 342 -34.23 -4.44 -21.52
C ARG A 342 -33.94 -5.93 -21.40
N THR A 343 -34.98 -6.75 -21.52
CA THR A 343 -34.90 -8.21 -21.32
C THR A 343 -34.17 -8.96 -22.45
N SER A 344 -34.17 -8.44 -23.68
CA SER A 344 -33.65 -9.11 -24.89
C SER A 344 -32.27 -8.66 -25.35
N THR A 345 -31.40 -8.23 -24.45
CA THR A 345 -30.04 -7.81 -24.79
C THR A 345 -29.14 -9.02 -25.11
N PRO A 346 -28.49 -9.09 -26.30
CA PRO A 346 -27.63 -10.20 -26.68
C PRO A 346 -26.33 -10.23 -25.88
N THR A 347 -25.90 -11.43 -25.49
CA THR A 347 -24.63 -11.69 -24.81
C THR A 347 -23.46 -11.50 -25.78
N ARG A 348 -22.59 -10.51 -25.54
CA ARG A 348 -21.46 -10.21 -26.44
C ARG A 348 -20.33 -9.45 -25.73
N PHE A 349 -19.09 -9.83 -26.00
CA PHE A 349 -17.91 -9.04 -25.63
C PHE A 349 -17.93 -7.64 -26.27
N CYS A 350 -17.52 -6.61 -25.52
CA CYS A 350 -17.41 -5.24 -26.00
C CYS A 350 -16.23 -4.55 -25.31
N GLN A 351 -15.14 -4.28 -26.05
CA GLN A 351 -13.94 -3.65 -25.49
C GLN A 351 -14.22 -2.30 -24.81
N GLN A 352 -15.03 -1.44 -25.42
CA GLN A 352 -15.39 -0.15 -24.82
C GLN A 352 -16.13 -0.30 -23.49
N SER A 353 -16.95 -1.35 -23.36
CA SER A 353 -17.64 -1.66 -22.11
C SER A 353 -16.68 -2.23 -21.06
N ALA A 354 -15.67 -3.01 -21.47
CA ALA A 354 -14.60 -3.49 -20.61
C ALA A 354 -13.74 -2.33 -20.08
N ASP A 355 -13.32 -1.41 -20.96
CA ASP A 355 -12.53 -0.23 -20.60
C ASP A 355 -13.27 0.68 -19.63
N TYR A 356 -14.57 0.90 -19.86
CA TYR A 356 -15.41 1.66 -18.94
C TYR A 356 -15.59 0.96 -17.60
N LEU A 357 -15.79 -0.36 -17.61
CA LEU A 357 -15.93 -1.13 -16.39
C LEU A 357 -14.65 -1.07 -15.55
N GLU A 358 -13.48 -1.12 -16.17
CA GLU A 358 -12.21 -0.94 -15.48
C GLU A 358 -12.13 0.43 -14.80
N ILE A 359 -12.41 1.54 -15.52
CA ILE A 359 -12.40 2.88 -14.92
C ILE A 359 -13.45 3.00 -13.81
N LEU A 360 -14.64 2.41 -13.99
CA LEU A 360 -15.71 2.38 -12.99
C LEU A 360 -15.25 1.67 -11.71
N LEU A 361 -14.61 0.51 -11.83
CA LEU A 361 -14.07 -0.26 -10.70
C LEU A 361 -12.89 0.45 -10.03
N GLN A 362 -11.98 1.08 -10.80
CA GLN A 362 -10.91 1.93 -10.25
C GLN A 362 -11.49 3.09 -9.43
N THR A 363 -12.52 3.76 -9.98
CA THR A 363 -13.19 4.89 -9.33
C THR A 363 -13.94 4.47 -8.07
N HIS A 364 -14.62 3.33 -8.11
CA HIS A 364 -15.32 2.77 -6.96
C HIS A 364 -14.32 2.35 -5.87
N SER A 365 -13.27 1.62 -6.23
CA SER A 365 -12.22 1.21 -5.29
C SER A 365 -11.48 2.41 -4.68
N MET A 366 -11.26 3.48 -5.45
CA MET A 366 -10.73 4.75 -4.94
C MET A 366 -11.56 5.33 -3.80
N ILE A 367 -12.89 5.30 -3.93
CA ILE A 367 -13.83 5.84 -2.94
C ILE A 367 -14.00 4.89 -1.76
N CYS A 368 -14.08 3.57 -2.00
CA CYS A 368 -14.45 2.58 -1.00
C CYS A 368 -13.26 1.89 -0.30
N ASP A 369 -12.14 1.67 -1.01
CA ASP A 369 -10.97 0.93 -0.53
C ASP A 369 -9.71 1.81 -0.40
N GLY A 370 -9.81 3.08 -0.77
CA GLY A 370 -8.73 4.07 -0.71
C GLY A 370 -7.69 3.89 -1.82
N GLY A 371 -7.33 5.00 -2.46
CA GLY A 371 -6.30 5.04 -3.50
C GLY A 371 -6.77 4.51 -4.87
N ILE A 372 -6.14 4.99 -5.95
CA ILE A 372 -6.24 4.36 -7.26
C ILE A 372 -5.34 3.12 -7.26
N LYS A 373 -5.83 1.99 -7.81
CA LYS A 373 -5.12 0.70 -7.73
C LYS A 373 -4.14 0.50 -8.88
N ASN A 374 -4.40 1.09 -10.04
CA ASN A 374 -3.52 1.00 -11.21
C ASN A 374 -3.42 2.35 -11.93
N PHE A 375 -2.44 3.19 -11.57
CA PHE A 375 -2.26 4.48 -12.24
C PHE A 375 -1.77 4.37 -13.69
N ARG A 376 -1.21 3.21 -14.09
CA ARG A 376 -0.63 2.97 -15.42
C ARG A 376 -1.69 2.65 -16.46
N TRP A 377 -2.86 2.16 -16.03
CA TRP A 377 -3.88 1.67 -16.93
C TRP A 377 -4.34 2.74 -17.93
N THR A 378 -4.54 2.34 -19.18
CA THR A 378 -5.14 3.14 -20.24
C THR A 378 -5.75 2.20 -21.29
N PRO A 379 -6.81 2.59 -22.02
CA PRO A 379 -7.31 1.80 -23.14
C PRO A 379 -6.20 1.50 -24.16
N ASN A 380 -6.18 0.26 -24.66
CA ASN A 380 -5.22 -0.20 -25.68
C ASN A 380 -5.77 0.06 -27.09
N ASP A 381 -5.86 1.33 -27.47
CA ASP A 381 -6.29 1.75 -28.81
C ASP A 381 -5.15 2.35 -29.66
N ASN A 382 -3.93 2.41 -29.11
CA ASN A 382 -2.72 2.90 -29.78
C ASN A 382 -2.97 4.22 -30.53
N ASP A 383 -2.60 4.29 -31.82
CA ASP A 383 -2.81 5.47 -32.67
C ASP A 383 -4.24 5.57 -33.23
N ALA A 384 -5.09 4.57 -33.00
CA ALA A 384 -6.48 4.52 -33.47
C ALA A 384 -7.46 5.23 -32.50
N VAL A 385 -6.98 6.32 -31.88
CA VAL A 385 -7.75 7.12 -30.92
C VAL A 385 -8.95 7.78 -31.61
N PRO A 386 -10.19 7.59 -31.11
CA PRO A 386 -11.37 8.26 -31.66
C PRO A 386 -11.29 9.78 -31.55
N GLU A 387 -11.76 10.52 -32.55
CA GLU A 387 -11.82 12.00 -32.51
C GLU A 387 -12.76 12.56 -31.43
N LYS A 388 -13.75 11.77 -31.01
CA LYS A 388 -14.69 12.10 -29.94
C LYS A 388 -14.76 10.95 -28.97
N GLN A 389 -14.95 11.27 -27.69
CA GLN A 389 -15.15 10.26 -26.66
C GLN A 389 -16.31 9.32 -27.05
N PRO A 390 -16.07 8.00 -27.11
CA PRO A 390 -17.10 7.04 -27.47
C PRO A 390 -18.19 7.01 -26.40
N LYS A 391 -19.45 7.12 -26.82
CA LYS A 391 -20.60 6.88 -25.95
C LYS A 391 -20.87 5.39 -25.91
N ILE A 392 -20.99 4.84 -24.71
CA ILE A 392 -21.29 3.41 -24.52
C ILE A 392 -22.80 3.25 -24.42
N PRO A 393 -23.47 2.63 -25.40
CA PRO A 393 -24.89 2.32 -25.29
C PRO A 393 -25.10 1.33 -24.14
N ILE A 394 -26.10 1.59 -23.30
CA ILE A 394 -26.39 0.77 -22.12
C ILE A 394 -26.65 -0.70 -22.47
N GLU A 395 -27.22 -0.96 -23.65
CA GLU A 395 -27.46 -2.30 -24.19
C GLU A 395 -26.15 -3.05 -24.42
N ARG A 396 -25.12 -2.37 -24.95
CA ARG A 396 -23.82 -3.00 -25.15
C ARG A 396 -23.16 -3.32 -23.81
N PHE A 397 -23.32 -2.43 -22.83
CA PHE A 397 -22.80 -2.66 -21.48
C PHE A 397 -23.49 -3.84 -20.80
N ILE A 398 -24.83 -3.93 -20.85
CA ILE A 398 -25.60 -5.08 -20.33
C ILE A 398 -25.18 -6.38 -21.06
N GLY A 399 -25.05 -6.35 -22.39
CA GLY A 399 -24.62 -7.50 -23.17
C GLY A 399 -23.19 -7.98 -22.82
N HIS A 400 -22.31 -7.05 -22.46
CA HIS A 400 -20.96 -7.36 -21.97
C HIS A 400 -20.97 -7.98 -20.57
N LEU A 401 -21.79 -7.47 -19.64
CA LEU A 401 -21.94 -8.08 -18.32
C LEU A 401 -22.50 -9.50 -18.40
N LYS A 402 -23.47 -9.75 -19.29
CA LYS A 402 -23.95 -11.11 -19.57
C LYS A 402 -22.83 -12.03 -20.08
N HIS A 403 -21.94 -11.49 -20.92
CA HIS A 403 -20.80 -12.24 -21.44
C HIS A 403 -19.83 -12.61 -20.32
N LEU A 404 -19.50 -11.67 -19.44
CA LEU A 404 -18.65 -11.92 -18.26
C LEU A 404 -19.29 -12.92 -17.30
N ALA A 405 -20.59 -12.82 -17.05
CA ALA A 405 -21.32 -13.77 -16.22
C ALA A 405 -21.35 -15.19 -16.82
N ALA A 406 -21.45 -15.31 -18.15
CA ALA A 406 -21.40 -16.59 -18.84
C ALA A 406 -19.99 -17.20 -18.90
N GLN A 407 -18.95 -16.37 -18.83
CA GLN A 407 -17.54 -16.79 -18.80
C GLN A 407 -17.04 -17.23 -17.42
N GLY A 408 -17.90 -17.30 -16.40
CA GLY A 408 -17.60 -17.75 -15.04
C GLY A 408 -17.09 -19.19 -14.86
N GLY A 409 -16.42 -19.75 -15.89
CA GLY A 409 -15.59 -20.95 -15.84
C GLY A 409 -14.18 -20.78 -16.45
N GLU A 410 -13.91 -19.83 -17.35
CA GLU A 410 -12.57 -19.67 -17.99
C GLU A 410 -12.32 -18.24 -18.50
N THR A 411 -11.62 -17.40 -17.72
CA THR A 411 -10.76 -16.23 -18.10
C THR A 411 -11.38 -15.07 -18.93
N THR A 412 -11.07 -13.76 -18.78
CA THR A 412 -9.95 -12.99 -18.22
C THR A 412 -10.44 -11.62 -17.69
N ALA A 413 -10.05 -11.27 -16.46
CA ALA A 413 -9.42 -10.00 -16.09
C ALA A 413 -8.55 -10.31 -14.86
N VAL A 414 -7.37 -10.87 -15.13
CA VAL A 414 -6.38 -11.43 -14.17
C VAL A 414 -6.99 -12.35 -13.11
N ALA A 415 -7.18 -13.62 -13.49
CA ALA A 415 -7.62 -14.67 -12.58
C ALA A 415 -6.48 -15.04 -11.62
N ASP A 416 -6.70 -14.80 -10.34
CA ASP A 416 -5.97 -15.45 -9.25
C ASP A 416 -6.61 -16.82 -9.05
N VAL A 417 -5.80 -17.88 -9.13
CA VAL A 417 -6.28 -19.27 -9.13
C VAL A 417 -6.53 -19.67 -7.67
N GLY A 418 -7.78 -19.57 -7.20
CA GLY A 418 -8.14 -20.08 -5.87
C GLY A 418 -9.54 -19.81 -5.34
N SER A 419 -10.29 -18.81 -5.81
CA SER A 419 -11.58 -18.46 -5.19
C SER A 419 -12.77 -19.15 -5.84
N THR A 420 -13.61 -19.79 -5.02
CA THR A 420 -14.81 -20.54 -5.41
C THR A 420 -16.03 -19.67 -5.79
N GLU A 421 -15.89 -18.34 -5.87
CA GLU A 421 -16.96 -17.40 -6.24
C GLU A 421 -16.48 -16.40 -7.33
N PRO A 422 -17.11 -16.34 -8.52
CA PRO A 422 -16.67 -15.49 -9.62
C PRO A 422 -17.04 -14.00 -9.38
N GLY A 423 -16.04 -13.12 -9.24
CA GLY A 423 -16.23 -11.67 -9.09
C GLY A 423 -15.09 -10.83 -9.69
N LEU A 424 -15.41 -9.63 -10.16
CA LEU A 424 -14.49 -8.69 -10.83
C LEU A 424 -13.93 -7.66 -9.86
N ALA A 425 -12.62 -7.39 -9.93
CA ALA A 425 -11.97 -6.29 -9.23
C ALA A 425 -11.27 -5.37 -10.24
N ALA A 426 -10.96 -4.15 -9.81
CA ALA A 426 -10.12 -3.25 -10.59
C ALA A 426 -8.71 -3.85 -10.75
N SER A 427 -8.07 -3.63 -11.90
CA SER A 427 -6.67 -4.04 -12.08
C SER A 427 -5.73 -3.34 -11.09
N VAL A 428 -4.56 -3.92 -10.84
CA VAL A 428 -3.63 -3.44 -9.80
C VAL A 428 -2.23 -3.25 -10.37
N ASP A 429 -1.65 -2.07 -10.14
CA ASP A 429 -0.24 -1.75 -10.36
C ASP A 429 0.17 -0.62 -9.41
N TRP A 430 0.92 -0.99 -8.38
CA TRP A 430 1.42 -0.08 -7.34
C TRP A 430 2.72 0.62 -7.71
N THR A 431 3.32 0.29 -8.85
CA THR A 431 4.71 0.64 -9.16
C THR A 431 4.83 1.81 -10.11
N PHE A 432 3.69 2.41 -10.43
CA PHE A 432 3.59 3.49 -11.36
C PHE A 432 2.76 4.62 -10.76
N ALA A 433 3.24 5.84 -10.95
CA ALA A 433 2.49 7.08 -10.87
C ALA A 433 3.29 8.14 -11.65
N LEU A 434 2.59 9.12 -12.22
CA LEU A 434 3.23 10.25 -12.91
C LEU A 434 3.75 11.26 -11.89
N THR A 435 4.91 11.86 -12.09
CA THR A 435 5.33 13.02 -11.30
C THR A 435 4.56 14.27 -11.75
N GLY A 436 4.70 15.37 -11.01
CA GLY A 436 4.07 16.64 -11.38
C GLY A 436 4.53 17.17 -12.74
N ILE A 437 5.84 17.08 -13.00
CA ILE A 437 6.42 17.50 -14.28
C ILE A 437 6.05 16.53 -15.42
N GLU A 438 5.97 15.23 -15.17
CA GLU A 438 5.43 14.28 -16.15
C GLU A 438 3.96 14.60 -16.47
N THR A 439 3.17 14.96 -15.45
CA THR A 439 1.78 15.38 -15.62
C THR A 439 1.68 16.65 -16.48
N LEU A 440 2.54 17.64 -16.27
CA LEU A 440 2.64 18.84 -17.12
C LEU A 440 2.88 18.47 -18.58
N LEU A 441 3.94 17.71 -18.84
CA LEU A 441 4.38 17.40 -20.20
C LEU A 441 3.37 16.54 -20.96
N LEU A 442 2.64 15.65 -20.27
CA LEU A 442 1.68 14.75 -20.89
C LEU A 442 0.27 15.31 -21.04
N SER A 443 -0.15 16.21 -20.15
CA SER A 443 -1.52 16.74 -20.16
C SER A 443 -1.67 18.04 -20.95
N ALA A 444 -0.56 18.70 -21.29
CA ALA A 444 -0.58 19.95 -22.03
C ALA A 444 -1.10 19.76 -23.47
N PRO A 445 -2.13 20.50 -23.91
CA PRO A 445 -2.66 20.39 -25.26
C PRO A 445 -1.84 21.19 -26.28
N LYS A 446 -0.91 22.04 -25.83
CA LYS A 446 -0.08 22.90 -26.67
C LYS A 446 1.31 23.07 -26.08
N ALA A 447 2.31 23.15 -26.95
CA ALA A 447 3.71 23.28 -26.57
C ALA A 447 3.98 24.58 -25.79
N GLU A 448 3.31 25.69 -26.14
CA GLU A 448 3.58 26.99 -25.50
C GLU A 448 3.25 26.97 -24.00
N MET A 449 2.30 26.12 -23.58
CA MET A 449 1.96 25.98 -22.16
C MET A 449 3.06 25.23 -21.40
N ILE A 450 3.72 24.26 -22.04
CA ILE A 450 4.91 23.60 -21.47
C ILE A 450 6.02 24.62 -21.33
N ASP A 451 6.33 25.36 -22.41
CA ASP A 451 7.44 26.32 -22.46
C ASP A 451 7.30 27.45 -21.44
N GLN A 452 6.07 27.85 -21.11
CA GLN A 452 5.79 28.85 -20.08
C GLN A 452 5.97 28.34 -18.65
N ILE A 453 5.67 27.06 -18.38
CA ILE A 453 5.62 26.51 -17.02
C ILE A 453 6.90 25.78 -16.65
N ILE A 454 7.52 25.07 -17.59
CA ILE A 454 8.71 24.26 -17.32
C ILE A 454 9.84 25.04 -16.65
N PRO A 455 10.13 26.32 -16.98
CA PRO A 455 11.19 27.08 -16.32
C PRO A 455 10.93 27.32 -14.83
N VAL A 456 9.67 27.28 -14.38
CA VAL A 456 9.33 27.43 -12.97
C VAL A 456 9.77 26.22 -12.16
N PHE A 457 9.65 25.02 -12.73
CA PHE A 457 10.11 23.78 -12.09
C PHE A 457 11.62 23.59 -12.21
N THR A 458 12.22 24.03 -13.30
CA THR A 458 13.63 23.80 -13.62
C THR A 458 14.52 25.01 -13.31
N LYS A 459 14.04 25.99 -12.55
CA LYS A 459 14.80 27.20 -12.17
C LYS A 459 15.36 28.00 -13.36
N GLY A 460 14.58 28.08 -14.43
CA GLY A 460 14.86 28.88 -15.62
C GLY A 460 15.27 28.08 -16.86
N HIS A 461 15.52 26.77 -16.74
CA HIS A 461 15.88 25.94 -17.90
C HIS A 461 14.65 25.63 -18.78
N THR A 462 14.83 25.70 -20.10
CA THR A 462 13.80 25.36 -21.09
C THR A 462 14.08 24.00 -21.73
N LEU A 463 13.08 23.43 -22.40
CA LEU A 463 13.32 22.28 -23.27
C LEU A 463 14.03 22.70 -24.55
N PRO A 464 14.76 21.79 -25.22
CA PRO A 464 15.27 22.03 -26.56
C PRO A 464 14.13 22.30 -27.56
N ASP A 465 14.43 23.11 -28.58
CA ASP A 465 13.48 23.50 -29.62
C ASP A 465 12.81 22.27 -30.28
N GLY A 466 11.48 22.32 -30.42
CA GLY A 466 10.68 21.27 -31.06
C GLY A 466 10.34 20.07 -30.17
N VAL A 467 11.00 19.89 -29.01
CA VAL A 467 10.74 18.75 -28.11
C VAL A 467 9.34 18.81 -27.50
N ALA A 468 8.93 19.99 -27.02
CA ALA A 468 7.58 20.18 -26.47
C ALA A 468 6.50 19.89 -27.52
N GLN A 469 6.72 20.32 -28.77
CA GLN A 469 5.81 20.10 -29.89
C GLN A 469 5.73 18.60 -30.25
N ASP A 470 6.87 17.90 -30.34
CA ASP A 470 6.92 16.46 -30.59
C ASP A 470 6.14 15.67 -29.52
N ILE A 471 6.31 16.01 -28.24
CA ILE A 471 5.55 15.39 -27.15
C ILE A 471 4.05 15.61 -27.34
N VAL A 472 3.61 16.85 -27.59
CA VAL A 472 2.20 17.23 -27.75
C VAL A 472 1.55 16.59 -28.98
N ASP A 473 2.28 16.38 -30.07
CA ASP A 473 1.77 15.79 -31.31
C ASP A 473 1.65 14.25 -31.25
N THR A 474 2.35 13.60 -30.32
CA THR A 474 2.39 12.12 -30.18
C THR A 474 1.10 11.52 -29.60
N LYS A 475 0.07 11.25 -30.42
CA LYS A 475 -1.27 10.80 -29.96
C LYS A 475 -1.27 9.65 -28.94
N ASN A 476 -0.40 8.65 -29.11
CA ASN A 476 -0.26 7.56 -28.17
C ASN A 476 0.34 8.07 -26.84
N VAL A 477 -0.45 8.00 -25.76
CA VAL A 477 -0.03 8.50 -24.44
C VAL A 477 1.16 7.74 -23.86
N VAL A 478 1.28 6.44 -24.15
CA VAL A 478 2.38 5.60 -23.65
C VAL A 478 3.68 5.95 -24.39
N GLU A 479 3.62 6.17 -25.70
CA GLU A 479 4.78 6.67 -26.47
C GLU A 479 5.20 8.06 -26.00
N ALA A 480 4.24 8.98 -25.82
CA ALA A 480 4.53 10.32 -25.31
C ALA A 480 5.18 10.27 -23.92
N LEU A 481 4.74 9.36 -23.03
CA LEU A 481 5.37 9.14 -21.74
C LEU A 481 6.83 8.67 -21.86
N HIS A 482 7.14 7.79 -22.80
CA HIS A 482 8.53 7.39 -23.07
C HIS A 482 9.38 8.57 -23.54
N LYS A 483 8.85 9.43 -24.41
CA LYS A 483 9.52 10.66 -24.85
C LYS A 483 9.77 11.61 -23.67
N VAL A 484 8.75 11.85 -22.85
CA VAL A 484 8.85 12.66 -21.62
C VAL A 484 9.95 12.16 -20.70
N ARG A 485 9.95 10.85 -20.37
CA ARG A 485 10.96 10.27 -19.47
C ARG A 485 12.37 10.36 -20.02
N ARG A 486 12.55 10.14 -21.33
CA ARG A 486 13.85 10.28 -22.00
C ARG A 486 14.39 11.70 -21.88
N VAL A 487 13.54 12.70 -22.06
CA VAL A 487 13.92 14.12 -21.96
C VAL A 487 14.28 14.47 -20.52
N LEU A 488 13.48 14.03 -19.54
CA LEU A 488 13.74 14.30 -18.12
C LEU A 488 15.00 13.60 -17.60
N GLN A 489 15.34 12.40 -18.11
CA GLN A 489 16.59 11.72 -17.76
C GLN A 489 17.83 12.57 -18.05
N VAL A 490 17.84 13.31 -19.17
CA VAL A 490 18.97 14.18 -19.53
C VAL A 490 19.16 15.29 -18.50
N VAL A 491 18.07 15.89 -18.02
CA VAL A 491 18.08 16.97 -17.00
C VAL A 491 18.64 16.47 -15.67
N VAL A 492 18.25 15.26 -15.24
CA VAL A 492 18.74 14.64 -14.00
C VAL A 492 20.23 14.26 -14.11
N THR A 493 20.70 13.85 -15.29
CA THR A 493 22.12 13.49 -15.50
C THR A 493 23.07 14.67 -15.65
N SER A 494 22.60 15.84 -16.12
CA SER A 494 23.45 17.03 -16.29
C SER A 494 23.87 17.70 -14.98
N ASP A 495 23.14 17.46 -13.88
CA ASP A 495 23.48 17.99 -12.55
C ASP A 495 24.56 17.16 -11.81
N ASN A 496 24.99 16.01 -12.35
CA ASN A 496 26.09 15.21 -11.80
C ASN A 496 27.49 15.73 -12.19
N SER A 497 27.60 16.87 -12.89
CA SER A 497 28.88 17.52 -13.18
C SER A 497 29.39 18.36 -12.00
N GLY A 498 29.74 17.71 -10.89
CA GLY A 498 30.76 18.15 -9.93
C GLY A 498 30.59 19.47 -9.14
N ASN A 499 29.54 20.26 -9.35
CA ASN A 499 29.23 21.44 -8.54
C ASN A 499 27.98 21.17 -7.69
N ASP A 500 28.20 20.54 -6.53
CA ASP A 500 27.22 20.34 -5.47
C ASP A 500 26.89 21.70 -4.80
N ASP A 501 26.14 22.52 -5.51
CA ASP A 501 25.67 23.82 -5.05
C ASP A 501 24.30 23.67 -4.34
N GLY A 502 24.07 22.58 -3.60
CA GLY A 502 22.92 22.41 -2.69
C GLY A 502 21.53 22.68 -3.30
N ARG A 503 21.36 22.56 -4.62
CA ARG A 503 20.14 22.95 -5.34
C ARG A 503 19.07 21.88 -5.16
N ILE A 504 18.26 22.00 -4.10
CA ILE A 504 17.05 21.18 -3.90
C ILE A 504 16.20 21.19 -5.19
N GLU A 505 16.01 20.02 -5.79
CA GLU A 505 15.18 19.81 -6.99
C GLU A 505 13.71 20.14 -6.68
N HIS A 506 12.98 20.75 -7.61
CA HIS A 506 11.59 21.16 -7.36
C HIS A 506 10.70 19.94 -7.04
N PRO A 507 9.73 20.00 -6.09
CA PRO A 507 8.95 18.83 -5.70
C PRO A 507 8.16 18.15 -6.82
N ALA A 508 7.94 18.83 -7.95
CA ALA A 508 7.27 18.28 -9.13
C ALA A 508 8.04 17.15 -9.82
N PHE A 509 9.36 16.99 -9.55
CA PHE A 509 10.19 15.96 -10.16
C PHE A 509 10.08 14.58 -9.50
N ASN A 510 9.61 14.54 -8.25
CA ASN A 510 9.65 13.32 -7.44
C ASN A 510 8.30 13.07 -6.75
N HIS A 511 8.06 11.82 -6.42
CA HIS A 511 6.96 11.45 -5.52
C HIS A 511 7.36 11.72 -4.09
N TYR A 512 6.52 12.47 -3.37
CA TYR A 512 6.73 12.74 -1.95
C TYR A 512 5.59 12.19 -1.11
N PRO A 513 5.89 11.63 0.08
CA PRO A 513 4.88 11.17 1.00
C PRO A 513 4.10 12.35 1.58
N THR A 514 2.93 12.06 2.12
CA THR A 514 2.10 13.03 2.83
C THR A 514 2.80 13.54 4.10
N HIS A 515 2.69 14.84 4.37
CA HIS A 515 3.20 15.46 5.59
C HIS A 515 2.29 15.15 6.77
N TYR A 516 2.84 14.60 7.84
CA TYR A 516 2.11 14.26 9.06
C TYR A 516 2.75 14.92 10.27
N PHE A 517 1.98 15.71 10.99
CA PHE A 517 2.43 16.45 12.16
C PHE A 517 1.65 16.01 13.38
N VAL A 518 2.35 15.66 14.44
CA VAL A 518 1.75 15.26 15.72
C VAL A 518 2.18 16.24 16.79
N ARG A 519 1.22 16.77 17.54
CA ARG A 519 1.49 17.70 18.62
C ARG A 519 2.25 16.96 19.72
N THR A 520 3.45 17.41 20.00
CA THR A 520 4.34 16.77 20.98
C THR A 520 4.95 17.87 21.84
N PRO A 521 4.43 18.08 23.07
CA PRO A 521 4.95 19.09 23.97
C PRO A 521 6.47 18.95 24.15
N GLY A 522 7.21 20.05 24.00
CA GLY A 522 8.67 20.07 24.11
C GLY A 522 9.45 19.66 22.85
N SER A 523 8.79 19.24 21.77
CA SER A 523 9.46 18.98 20.49
C SER A 523 10.07 20.25 19.90
N ARG A 524 11.30 20.14 19.39
CA ARG A 524 12.01 21.20 18.65
C ARG A 524 11.69 21.21 17.15
N GLY A 525 10.90 20.24 16.66
CA GLY A 525 10.62 20.09 15.23
C GLY A 525 10.01 21.35 14.62
N PRO A 526 10.13 21.58 13.31
CA PRO A 526 9.38 22.62 12.63
C PRO A 526 7.95 22.11 12.34
N PRO A 527 6.88 22.74 12.85
CA PRO A 527 6.84 23.91 13.73
C PRO A 527 7.02 23.54 15.23
N PRO A 528 7.58 24.43 16.08
CA PRO A 528 7.88 24.11 17.47
C PRO A 528 6.68 23.55 18.25
N GLY A 529 6.91 22.52 19.05
CA GLY A 529 5.85 21.78 19.74
C GLY A 529 5.17 20.70 18.89
N TRP A 530 5.67 20.43 17.68
CA TRP A 530 5.19 19.38 16.79
C TRP A 530 6.33 18.43 16.37
N THR A 531 6.00 17.17 16.20
CA THR A 531 6.85 16.16 15.58
C THR A 531 6.41 15.99 14.13
N TYR A 532 7.33 16.17 13.19
CA TYR A 532 7.10 15.90 11.77
C TYR A 532 7.40 14.43 11.45
N LYS A 533 6.54 13.83 10.62
CA LYS A 533 6.67 12.49 10.06
C LYS A 533 6.17 12.50 8.61
N SER A 534 6.65 11.54 7.84
CA SER A 534 6.13 11.25 6.51
C SER A 534 5.24 10.01 6.57
N VAL A 535 4.12 10.02 5.84
CA VAL A 535 3.18 8.89 5.77
C VAL A 535 2.69 8.67 4.35
N ASN A 536 2.52 7.41 3.96
CA ASN A 536 1.81 7.04 2.74
C ASN A 536 0.39 6.61 3.13
N LEU A 537 -0.60 7.40 2.72
CA LEU A 537 -1.99 7.19 3.10
C LEU A 537 -2.51 5.85 2.55
N GLY A 538 -3.29 5.14 3.36
CA GLY A 538 -3.96 3.89 2.99
C GLY A 538 -3.09 2.65 3.08
N VAL A 539 -1.75 2.78 3.13
CA VAL A 539 -0.83 1.64 3.24
C VAL A 539 -1.09 0.85 4.52
N ARG A 540 -1.32 1.55 5.64
CA ARG A 540 -1.62 0.90 6.93
C ARG A 540 -2.97 0.19 6.87
N ALA A 541 -4.00 0.82 6.30
CA ALA A 541 -5.32 0.22 6.15
C ALA A 541 -5.33 -1.04 5.28
N VAL A 542 -4.58 -1.03 4.16
CA VAL A 542 -4.43 -2.18 3.27
C VAL A 542 -3.69 -3.32 3.96
N ALA A 543 -2.58 -3.02 4.64
CA ALA A 543 -1.81 -4.02 5.39
C ALA A 543 -2.65 -4.71 6.47
N LEU A 544 -3.53 -3.96 7.13
CA LEU A 544 -4.42 -4.47 8.19
C LEU A 544 -5.75 -5.04 7.69
N GLY A 545 -6.02 -4.99 6.37
CA GLY A 545 -7.29 -5.47 5.80
C GLY A 545 -8.51 -4.79 6.45
N VAL A 546 -8.40 -3.53 6.86
CA VAL A 546 -9.41 -2.83 7.69
C VAL A 546 -10.79 -2.87 7.06
N ARG A 547 -10.84 -2.72 5.73
CA ARG A 547 -12.08 -2.78 4.96
C ARG A 547 -12.86 -4.06 5.22
N HIS A 548 -12.17 -5.21 5.24
CA HIS A 548 -12.78 -6.51 5.48
C HIS A 548 -13.13 -6.68 6.97
N ARG A 549 -12.21 -6.34 7.87
CA ARG A 549 -12.37 -6.52 9.32
C ARG A 549 -13.54 -5.75 9.92
N VAL A 550 -13.76 -4.50 9.47
CA VAL A 550 -14.86 -3.66 9.96
C VAL A 550 -16.20 -4.11 9.38
N ALA A 551 -16.21 -4.56 8.13
CA ALA A 551 -17.42 -4.97 7.43
C ALA A 551 -17.93 -6.37 7.80
N SER A 552 -17.08 -7.26 8.32
CA SER A 552 -17.45 -8.60 8.78
C SER A 552 -18.08 -8.60 10.17
N GLY A 553 -18.28 -7.42 10.78
CA GLY A 553 -19.07 -7.22 11.97
C GLY A 553 -18.47 -7.95 13.18
N MET A 554 -17.63 -7.24 13.94
CA MET A 554 -16.76 -7.74 15.03
C MET A 554 -17.10 -9.14 15.56
N SER A 555 -16.57 -10.16 14.89
CA SER A 555 -16.60 -11.55 15.33
C SER A 555 -15.14 -11.97 15.53
N THR A 556 -14.68 -11.91 16.78
CA THR A 556 -13.76 -12.87 17.48
C THR A 556 -12.70 -13.66 16.69
N ALA A 557 -12.21 -13.14 15.56
CA ALA A 557 -11.24 -13.80 14.69
C ALA A 557 -10.24 -12.78 14.12
N ALA A 558 -9.65 -11.97 15.00
CA ALA A 558 -8.33 -11.36 14.83
C ALA A 558 -8.01 -10.59 16.12
N SER A 559 -7.76 -11.33 17.20
CA SER A 559 -6.75 -10.93 18.16
C SER A 559 -5.46 -11.52 17.64
N ARG A 560 -4.81 -10.76 16.75
CA ARG A 560 -3.43 -10.96 16.32
C ARG A 560 -3.13 -9.87 15.31
N VAL A 561 -2.07 -9.11 15.60
CA VAL A 561 -1.35 -8.21 14.68
C VAL A 561 -1.81 -6.74 14.75
N LEU A 562 -1.33 -6.01 15.78
CA LEU A 562 -0.28 -4.95 15.69
C LEU A 562 -0.33 -3.98 16.90
N ASP A 563 0.07 -4.46 18.09
CA ASP A 563 0.57 -3.55 19.11
C ASP A 563 2.09 -3.64 19.20
N SER A 564 2.75 -2.50 19.01
CA SER A 564 4.13 -2.27 19.42
C SER A 564 4.19 -2.36 20.96
N GLY A 565 4.39 -3.58 21.44
CA GLY A 565 4.40 -3.91 22.86
C GLY A 565 4.09 -5.38 23.08
N GLY A 566 4.93 -6.27 22.53
CA GLY A 566 4.74 -7.71 22.62
C GLY A 566 3.66 -8.21 21.67
N VAL A 567 4.09 -8.68 20.50
CA VAL A 567 3.30 -9.68 19.76
C VAL A 567 2.93 -10.75 20.79
N SER A 568 1.65 -11.01 21.01
CA SER A 568 1.25 -12.31 21.54
C SER A 568 1.66 -13.31 20.47
N SER A 569 2.90 -13.76 20.58
CA SER A 569 3.49 -14.76 19.71
C SER A 569 2.65 -16.00 19.96
N LYS A 570 1.97 -16.46 18.92
CA LYS A 570 1.86 -17.90 18.85
C LYS A 570 3.30 -18.38 18.71
N ASN A 571 3.85 -18.91 19.80
CA ASN A 571 5.13 -19.60 19.78
C ASN A 571 4.91 -20.90 18.99
N SER A 572 4.81 -20.80 17.68
CA SER A 572 4.56 -21.90 16.74
C SER A 572 5.42 -21.74 15.49
N LEU A 573 5.62 -22.87 14.82
CA LEU A 573 6.20 -22.96 13.47
C LEU A 573 5.27 -23.84 12.61
N PHE A 574 5.37 -23.72 11.29
CA PHE A 574 4.70 -24.63 10.38
C PHE A 574 5.55 -25.89 10.21
N VAL A 575 4.94 -27.05 10.45
CA VAL A 575 5.58 -28.36 10.40
C VAL A 575 4.74 -29.24 9.48
N PHE A 576 5.38 -29.91 8.54
CA PHE A 576 4.76 -30.92 7.70
C PHE A 576 4.59 -32.22 8.47
N HIS A 577 3.35 -32.70 8.59
CA HIS A 577 3.00 -33.96 9.23
C HIS A 577 2.56 -34.99 8.18
N VAL A 578 3.09 -36.20 8.31
CA VAL A 578 2.73 -37.37 7.50
C VAL A 578 1.82 -38.25 8.35
N LYS A 579 0.73 -38.76 7.79
CA LYS A 579 -0.17 -39.66 8.51
C LYS A 579 0.53 -40.94 8.98
N ASP A 580 0.57 -41.17 10.30
CA ASP A 580 0.91 -42.48 10.85
C ASP A 580 -0.21 -43.49 10.54
N GLY A 581 0.17 -44.64 9.98
CA GLY A 581 -0.73 -45.68 9.44
C GLY A 581 -1.59 -46.44 10.46
N ILE A 582 -2.08 -45.82 11.53
CA ILE A 582 -2.97 -46.46 12.50
C ILE A 582 -4.41 -45.97 12.28
N THR A 583 -5.20 -46.88 11.70
CA THR A 583 -6.63 -46.72 11.43
C THR A 583 -7.45 -46.65 12.73
N THR A 584 -8.14 -45.53 12.96
CA THR A 584 -9.41 -45.53 13.73
C THR A 584 -10.53 -44.89 12.91
N PRO A 585 -11.71 -45.52 12.82
CA PRO A 585 -12.79 -45.06 11.95
C PRO A 585 -13.77 -44.15 12.72
N SER A 586 -13.65 -42.84 12.51
CA SER A 586 -14.78 -41.92 12.68
C SER A 586 -14.48 -40.61 11.95
N GLY A 587 -15.40 -40.23 11.07
CA GLY A 587 -15.20 -39.32 9.94
C GLY A 587 -14.97 -37.84 10.26
N GLY A 588 -14.34 -37.19 9.27
CA GLY A 588 -13.99 -35.76 9.25
C GLY A 588 -12.60 -35.61 8.64
N GLY A 589 -12.53 -35.32 7.34
CA GLY A 589 -11.31 -35.42 6.52
C GLY A 589 -10.12 -34.63 7.07
N ASN A 590 -8.94 -35.25 7.07
CA ASN A 590 -7.66 -34.61 7.38
C ASN A 590 -6.59 -35.25 6.50
N GLU A 591 -6.11 -34.49 5.52
CA GLU A 591 -5.08 -34.84 4.52
C GLU A 591 -3.66 -34.55 5.06
N ASP A 592 -2.62 -35.12 4.44
CA ASP A 592 -1.22 -34.75 4.72
C ASP A 592 -1.02 -33.25 4.48
N GLY A 593 -0.30 -32.56 5.36
CA GLY A 593 -0.20 -31.11 5.25
C GLY A 593 0.70 -30.39 6.23
N TRP A 594 0.90 -29.10 5.95
CA TRP A 594 1.57 -28.16 6.85
C TRP A 594 0.63 -27.73 7.97
N LEU A 595 0.99 -28.05 9.21
CA LEU A 595 0.23 -27.68 10.40
C LEU A 595 1.05 -26.74 11.28
N GLU A 596 0.36 -25.75 11.85
CA GLU A 596 0.95 -24.87 12.84
C GLU A 596 1.17 -25.65 14.15
N THR A 597 2.42 -25.92 14.49
CA THR A 597 2.84 -26.72 15.64
C THR A 597 3.47 -25.81 16.69
N PRO A 598 3.01 -25.82 17.96
CA PRO A 598 3.65 -25.10 19.05
C PRO A 598 5.14 -25.45 19.20
N CYS A 599 5.98 -24.46 19.52
CA CYS A 599 7.44 -24.61 19.57
C CYS A 599 7.89 -25.70 20.55
N HIS A 600 7.17 -25.87 21.66
CA HIS A 600 7.48 -26.89 22.67
C HIS A 600 7.17 -28.32 22.21
N GLU A 601 6.37 -28.49 21.15
CA GLU A 601 5.99 -29.80 20.58
C GLU A 601 6.93 -30.26 19.45
N LEU A 602 7.77 -29.37 18.90
CA LEU A 602 8.73 -29.69 17.82
C LEU A 602 9.72 -30.80 18.20
N ALA A 603 10.10 -30.88 19.47
CA ALA A 603 11.04 -31.89 19.95
C ALA A 603 10.39 -33.26 20.24
N GLY A 604 9.09 -33.43 19.97
CA GLY A 604 8.27 -34.52 20.53
C GLY A 604 8.09 -35.80 19.69
N SER A 605 8.55 -35.88 18.43
CA SER A 605 8.26 -37.05 17.58
C SER A 605 9.41 -38.04 17.34
N SER A 606 10.61 -37.76 17.85
CA SER A 606 11.76 -38.68 17.77
C SER A 606 11.98 -39.37 19.12
N ALA A 607 11.79 -40.68 19.15
CA ALA A 607 12.04 -41.54 20.30
C ALA A 607 13.54 -41.61 20.65
N ASN A 608 14.08 -40.58 21.30
CA ASN A 608 15.21 -40.65 22.25
C ASN A 608 15.54 -39.25 22.81
N PRO A 609 15.40 -39.00 24.13
CA PRO A 609 15.72 -37.71 24.77
C PRO A 609 17.22 -37.51 25.06
N ALA A 610 18.11 -38.16 24.31
CA ALA A 610 19.56 -38.07 24.50
C ALA A 610 20.14 -36.93 23.63
N SER A 611 20.86 -36.02 24.31
CA SER A 611 21.58 -34.81 23.85
C SER A 611 20.76 -33.64 23.29
N LYS A 612 20.21 -32.81 24.20
CA LYS A 612 19.64 -31.48 23.91
C LYS A 612 20.69 -30.38 23.66
N GLU A 613 21.97 -30.73 23.60
CA GLU A 613 23.08 -29.79 23.43
C GLU A 613 23.72 -29.98 22.06
N ILE A 614 23.85 -28.89 21.32
CA ILE A 614 24.57 -28.88 20.04
C ILE A 614 25.96 -28.28 20.26
N SER A 615 26.99 -28.88 19.68
CA SER A 615 28.35 -28.35 19.74
C SER A 615 28.56 -27.18 18.80
N THR A 616 27.83 -27.15 17.68
CA THR A 616 27.89 -26.08 16.68
C THR A 616 26.49 -25.66 16.25
N LEU A 617 26.37 -24.43 15.75
CA LEU A 617 25.17 -23.84 15.17
C LEU A 617 25.51 -23.25 13.80
N ARG A 618 24.95 -23.82 12.74
CA ARG A 618 25.16 -23.38 11.35
C ARG A 618 24.00 -22.51 10.90
N VAL A 619 24.28 -21.27 10.51
CA VAL A 619 23.28 -20.33 10.02
C VAL A 619 23.61 -19.88 8.60
N VAL A 620 22.58 -19.75 7.77
CA VAL A 620 22.70 -19.28 6.38
C VAL A 620 21.83 -18.05 6.21
N THR A 621 22.34 -17.05 5.50
CA THR A 621 21.53 -15.96 4.93
C THR A 621 21.70 -15.89 3.42
N TRP A 622 20.60 -15.70 2.69
CA TRP A 622 20.64 -15.55 1.24
C TRP A 622 19.44 -14.77 0.71
N ASN A 623 19.67 -13.63 0.05
CA ASN A 623 18.67 -13.01 -0.82
C ASN A 623 18.44 -13.91 -2.05
N VAL A 624 17.20 -14.37 -2.22
CA VAL A 624 16.86 -15.38 -3.22
C VAL A 624 16.19 -14.82 -4.48
N GLN A 625 15.80 -13.54 -4.53
CA GLN A 625 15.10 -12.82 -5.61
C GLN A 625 14.68 -13.60 -6.89
N PHE A 626 13.38 -13.59 -7.24
CA PHE A 626 12.85 -14.40 -8.36
C PHE A 626 11.84 -13.77 -9.36
N SER A 627 12.36 -12.96 -10.28
CA SER A 627 11.77 -12.43 -11.53
C SER A 627 10.43 -11.69 -11.49
N ARG A 628 10.55 -10.40 -11.83
CA ARG A 628 9.46 -9.51 -12.23
C ARG A 628 9.53 -9.07 -13.71
N HIS A 629 10.63 -9.39 -14.40
CA HIS A 629 11.03 -8.71 -15.63
C HIS A 629 11.59 -9.66 -16.71
N SER A 630 11.11 -10.91 -16.81
CA SER A 630 11.65 -11.84 -17.80
C SER A 630 11.41 -11.38 -19.23
N GLY A 631 12.50 -11.20 -20.00
CA GLY A 631 12.47 -10.61 -21.33
C GLY A 631 12.20 -9.10 -21.38
N GLU A 632 12.02 -8.44 -20.23
CA GLU A 632 11.90 -6.98 -20.13
C GLU A 632 13.27 -6.35 -19.91
N ARG A 633 13.44 -5.08 -20.31
CA ARG A 633 14.70 -4.35 -20.05
C ARG A 633 15.05 -4.42 -18.56
N THR A 634 16.32 -4.65 -18.26
CA THR A 634 16.78 -4.68 -16.86
C THR A 634 16.53 -3.32 -16.18
N PRO A 635 16.51 -3.25 -14.83
CA PRO A 635 16.38 -1.97 -14.12
C PRO A 635 17.40 -0.91 -14.56
N LEU A 636 18.55 -1.35 -15.09
CA LEU A 636 19.64 -0.52 -15.63
C LEU A 636 19.41 -0.08 -17.09
N GLY A 637 18.24 -0.35 -17.67
CA GLY A 637 17.89 -0.01 -19.04
C GLY A 637 18.56 -0.87 -20.12
N ARG A 638 19.21 -1.98 -19.75
CA ARG A 638 19.89 -2.92 -20.68
C ARG A 638 18.88 -3.86 -21.33
N ASP A 639 19.32 -4.57 -22.38
CA ASP A 639 18.50 -5.57 -23.05
C ASP A 639 17.96 -6.60 -22.07
N GLY A 640 16.73 -7.06 -22.32
CA GLY A 640 16.06 -7.97 -21.41
C GLY A 640 16.75 -9.32 -21.32
N ILE A 641 16.84 -9.83 -20.11
CA ILE A 641 17.48 -11.11 -19.80
C ILE A 641 16.39 -12.15 -19.56
N ASP A 642 16.68 -13.41 -19.82
CA ASP A 642 15.82 -14.53 -19.42
C ASP A 642 16.14 -14.90 -17.96
N TRP A 643 15.14 -14.80 -17.08
CA TRP A 643 15.30 -14.97 -15.64
C TRP A 643 15.06 -16.42 -15.20
N CYS A 644 14.52 -17.27 -16.10
CA CYS A 644 14.30 -18.71 -15.94
C CYS A 644 13.90 -19.15 -14.50
N THR A 645 12.89 -18.51 -13.91
CA THR A 645 12.64 -18.55 -12.46
C THR A 645 12.51 -19.95 -11.86
N SER A 646 11.68 -20.81 -12.44
CA SER A 646 11.54 -22.20 -11.96
C SER A 646 12.83 -23.01 -12.08
N THR A 647 13.69 -22.67 -13.05
CA THR A 647 15.01 -23.30 -13.20
C THR A 647 15.95 -22.89 -12.07
N ARG A 648 15.93 -21.61 -11.67
CA ARG A 648 16.70 -21.15 -10.52
C ARG A 648 16.19 -21.75 -9.21
N TYR A 649 14.89 -21.97 -9.05
CA TYR A 649 14.35 -22.67 -7.87
C TYR A 649 15.02 -24.02 -7.64
N VAL A 650 15.25 -24.80 -8.70
CA VAL A 650 15.97 -26.09 -8.60
C VAL A 650 17.40 -25.87 -8.10
N ALA A 651 18.13 -24.92 -8.70
CA ALA A 651 19.52 -24.64 -8.34
C ALA A 651 19.66 -24.14 -6.89
N LEU A 652 18.78 -23.24 -6.43
CA LEU A 652 18.81 -22.81 -5.03
C LEU A 652 18.43 -23.93 -4.08
N ALA A 653 17.39 -24.70 -4.38
CA ALA A 653 16.96 -25.78 -3.49
C ALA A 653 18.07 -26.83 -3.33
N GLN A 654 18.75 -27.21 -4.42
CA GLN A 654 19.91 -28.11 -4.39
C GLN A 654 21.06 -27.53 -3.59
N THR A 655 21.38 -26.23 -3.76
CA THR A 655 22.44 -25.57 -3.00
C THR A 655 22.12 -25.55 -1.51
N LEU A 656 20.90 -25.12 -1.13
CA LEU A 656 20.47 -25.03 0.26
C LEU A 656 20.40 -26.40 0.95
N GLU A 657 19.95 -27.43 0.25
CA GLU A 657 19.92 -28.81 0.75
C GLU A 657 21.32 -29.31 1.12
N GLY A 658 22.30 -29.07 0.23
CA GLY A 658 23.69 -29.52 0.43
C GLY A 658 24.40 -28.85 1.61
N LEU A 659 23.90 -27.70 2.07
CA LEU A 659 24.51 -26.98 3.20
C LEU A 659 24.19 -27.63 4.55
N ASP A 660 23.08 -28.35 4.71
CA ASP A 660 22.61 -28.93 5.99
C ASP A 660 22.71 -27.94 7.18
N ALA A 661 22.26 -26.71 6.95
CA ALA A 661 22.33 -25.63 7.95
C ALA A 661 21.20 -25.74 8.99
N ASP A 662 21.44 -25.32 10.22
CA ASP A 662 20.45 -25.44 11.30
C ASP A 662 19.37 -24.36 11.21
N VAL A 663 19.73 -23.14 10.78
CA VAL A 663 18.79 -22.05 10.51
C VAL A 663 19.12 -21.38 9.17
N ILE A 664 18.16 -21.35 8.25
CA ILE A 664 18.32 -20.73 6.92
C ILE A 664 17.38 -19.52 6.83
N GLY A 665 17.93 -18.32 6.71
CA GLY A 665 17.15 -17.10 6.46
C GLY A 665 17.22 -16.66 5.01
N MET A 666 16.07 -16.48 4.39
CA MET A 666 15.95 -16.06 3.00
C MET A 666 15.25 -14.71 2.90
N GLN A 667 15.74 -13.85 2.00
CA GLN A 667 15.18 -12.52 1.71
C GLN A 667 14.62 -12.48 0.28
N GLU A 668 13.70 -11.56 0.02
CA GLU A 668 12.92 -11.49 -1.24
C GLU A 668 12.23 -12.81 -1.61
N VAL A 669 11.75 -13.53 -0.58
CA VAL A 669 10.98 -14.76 -0.76
C VAL A 669 9.62 -14.43 -1.35
N GLU A 670 9.37 -14.88 -2.57
CA GLU A 670 8.06 -14.80 -3.21
C GLU A 670 7.16 -16.00 -2.82
N PRO A 671 5.83 -15.85 -2.93
CA PRO A 671 4.87 -16.93 -2.68
C PRO A 671 5.15 -18.20 -3.50
N ALA A 672 5.53 -18.05 -4.77
CA ALA A 672 5.84 -19.16 -5.67
C ALA A 672 7.07 -19.95 -5.20
N TRP A 673 8.14 -19.27 -4.81
CA TRP A 673 9.33 -19.90 -4.22
C TRP A 673 9.00 -20.59 -2.89
N CYS A 674 8.25 -19.92 -2.01
CA CYS A 674 7.83 -20.49 -0.72
C CYS A 674 7.04 -21.80 -0.92
N LYS A 675 6.12 -21.82 -1.89
CA LYS A 675 5.35 -23.01 -2.28
C LYS A 675 6.24 -24.11 -2.85
N TYR A 676 7.17 -23.78 -3.74
CA TYR A 676 8.10 -24.76 -4.31
C TYR A 676 9.00 -25.38 -3.23
N LEU A 677 9.54 -24.54 -2.33
CA LEU A 677 10.43 -24.96 -1.26
C LEU A 677 9.71 -25.84 -0.23
N SER A 678 8.46 -25.51 0.12
CA SER A 678 7.63 -26.30 1.06
C SER A 678 7.25 -27.68 0.50
N GLN A 679 7.46 -27.91 -0.79
CA GLN A 679 7.26 -29.19 -1.44
C GLN A 679 8.50 -30.08 -1.46
N GLN A 680 9.68 -29.53 -1.14
CA GLN A 680 10.93 -30.28 -1.18
C GLN A 680 10.97 -31.34 -0.08
N PRO A 681 11.40 -32.59 -0.39
CA PRO A 681 11.47 -33.67 0.59
C PRO A 681 12.29 -33.31 1.84
N TRP A 682 13.49 -32.74 1.64
CA TRP A 682 14.39 -32.37 2.73
C TRP A 682 13.79 -31.29 3.66
N VAL A 683 12.99 -30.37 3.12
CA VAL A 683 12.30 -29.34 3.91
C VAL A 683 11.20 -29.97 4.75
N ARG A 684 10.36 -30.80 4.13
CA ARG A 684 9.25 -31.49 4.81
C ARG A 684 9.73 -32.44 5.91
N GLU A 685 10.87 -33.09 5.71
CA GLU A 685 11.46 -34.02 6.65
C GLU A 685 12.19 -33.31 7.79
N LYS A 686 13.08 -32.36 7.47
CA LYS A 686 14.08 -31.84 8.42
C LYS A 686 13.77 -30.46 8.98
N TYR A 687 12.89 -29.68 8.35
CA TYR A 687 12.70 -28.26 8.69
C TYR A 687 11.25 -27.92 9.09
N ALA A 688 11.15 -26.84 9.85
CA ALA A 688 9.94 -26.11 10.15
C ALA A 688 10.05 -24.69 9.58
N MET A 689 8.94 -24.09 9.16
CA MET A 689 8.90 -22.77 8.52
C MET A 689 8.32 -21.73 9.46
N THR A 690 8.85 -20.51 9.48
CA THR A 690 8.26 -19.40 10.26
C THR A 690 6.94 -18.89 9.70
N CYS A 691 6.68 -19.14 8.42
CA CYS A 691 5.51 -18.68 7.70
C CYS A 691 5.23 -19.56 6.48
N CYS A 692 4.01 -19.49 5.95
CA CYS A 692 3.63 -20.07 4.67
C CYS A 692 3.55 -18.99 3.57
N GLU A 693 3.31 -19.42 2.33
CA GLU A 693 3.23 -18.59 1.12
C GLU A 693 2.11 -17.53 1.16
N HIS A 694 1.09 -17.74 2.00
CA HIS A 694 -0.02 -16.81 2.20
C HIS A 694 0.24 -15.80 3.34
N SER A 695 1.39 -15.89 4.02
CA SER A 695 1.72 -15.05 5.16
C SER A 695 1.95 -13.59 4.77
N HIS A 696 1.56 -12.67 5.66
CA HIS A 696 1.91 -11.25 5.56
C HIS A 696 3.43 -10.99 5.57
N ALA A 697 4.23 -11.96 6.04
CA ALA A 697 5.69 -11.89 6.00
C ALA A 697 6.26 -12.21 4.61
N ILE A 698 5.44 -12.71 3.68
CA ILE A 698 5.82 -13.16 2.33
C ILE A 698 5.04 -12.42 1.23
N GLN A 699 3.87 -11.83 1.50
CA GLN A 699 3.05 -11.22 0.45
C GLN A 699 3.31 -9.70 0.32
N PRO A 700 3.73 -9.18 -0.86
CA PRO A 700 3.96 -9.88 -2.13
C PRO A 700 5.32 -10.58 -2.27
N TRP A 701 6.32 -10.18 -1.47
CA TRP A 701 7.56 -10.90 -1.18
C TRP A 701 8.00 -10.52 0.23
N GLY A 702 8.90 -11.30 0.84
CA GLY A 702 9.44 -10.91 2.14
C GLY A 702 10.52 -11.83 2.70
N VAL A 703 10.49 -12.08 4.01
CA VAL A 703 11.58 -12.74 4.74
C VAL A 703 11.05 -13.96 5.49
N MET A 704 11.79 -15.07 5.40
CA MET A 704 11.42 -16.34 6.02
C MET A 704 12.63 -17.02 6.64
N LEU A 705 12.42 -17.75 7.74
CA LEU A 705 13.39 -18.70 8.28
C LEU A 705 12.89 -20.14 8.07
N LEU A 706 13.80 -21.02 7.64
CA LEU A 706 13.70 -22.46 7.89
C LEU A 706 14.49 -22.78 9.16
N VAL A 707 13.90 -23.56 10.05
CA VAL A 707 14.47 -23.94 11.33
C VAL A 707 14.51 -25.46 11.42
N ARG A 708 15.68 -26.04 11.65
CA ARG A 708 15.85 -27.50 11.74
C ARG A 708 15.04 -28.04 12.91
N ARG A 709 14.24 -29.08 12.66
CA ARG A 709 13.31 -29.66 13.65
C ARG A 709 13.99 -30.25 14.87
N SER A 710 15.27 -30.64 14.75
CA SER A 710 16.07 -31.15 15.86
C SER A 710 16.44 -30.07 16.88
N LEU A 711 16.30 -28.77 16.55
CA LEU A 711 16.61 -27.69 17.48
C LEU A 711 15.52 -27.54 18.54
N CYS A 712 15.94 -27.26 19.77
CA CYS A 712 15.03 -26.89 20.84
C CYS A 712 14.57 -25.44 20.67
N VAL A 713 13.47 -25.23 19.94
CA VAL A 713 12.87 -23.91 19.74
C VAL A 713 12.01 -23.54 20.94
N THR A 714 12.28 -22.38 21.57
CA THR A 714 11.50 -21.90 22.73
C THR A 714 10.49 -20.82 22.36
N SER A 715 10.77 -20.03 21.32
CA SER A 715 9.88 -18.95 20.90
C SER A 715 10.12 -18.53 19.47
N THR A 716 9.07 -18.03 18.84
CA THR A 716 9.09 -17.44 17.49
C THR A 716 8.40 -16.09 17.53
N HIS A 717 8.90 -15.14 16.76
CA HIS A 717 8.38 -13.78 16.74
C HIS A 717 8.57 -13.14 15.37
N HIS A 718 7.60 -12.34 14.92
CA HIS A 718 7.77 -11.46 13.77
C HIS A 718 7.87 -10.02 14.28
N ALA A 719 9.05 -9.43 14.13
CA ALA A 719 9.23 -8.00 14.38
C ALA A 719 8.99 -7.21 13.09
N ASN A 720 8.51 -5.98 13.19
CA ASN A 720 8.56 -5.05 12.08
C ASN A 720 9.71 -4.06 12.31
N VAL A 721 10.50 -3.82 11.27
CA VAL A 721 11.62 -2.85 11.27
C VAL A 721 11.29 -1.74 10.27
N PRO A 722 10.34 -0.85 10.58
CA PRO A 722 9.82 0.12 9.62
C PRO A 722 10.84 1.22 9.33
N ALA A 723 10.88 1.68 8.08
CA ALA A 723 11.68 2.83 7.67
C ALA A 723 10.87 4.13 7.69
N PHE A 724 9.55 4.02 7.55
CA PHE A 724 8.57 5.10 7.64
C PHE A 724 7.22 4.54 8.12
N SER A 725 6.28 5.41 8.47
CA SER A 725 4.97 4.98 8.98
C SER A 725 4.22 4.14 7.95
N GLY A 726 3.81 2.92 8.34
CA GLY A 726 3.12 1.97 7.45
C GLY A 726 4.06 1.07 6.63
N HIS A 727 5.38 1.32 6.64
CA HIS A 727 6.36 0.40 6.07
C HIS A 727 6.32 -0.94 6.80
N THR A 728 6.16 -2.03 6.04
CA THR A 728 6.21 -3.39 6.58
C THR A 728 7.50 -4.05 6.09
N SER A 729 8.45 -4.18 7.00
CA SER A 729 9.74 -4.86 6.81
C SER A 729 9.83 -5.90 7.92
N VAL A 730 9.21 -7.05 7.68
CA VAL A 730 9.10 -8.11 8.68
C VAL A 730 10.45 -8.79 8.86
N MET A 731 10.88 -8.87 10.12
CA MET A 731 12.05 -9.61 10.58
C MET A 731 11.53 -10.82 11.38
N PRO A 732 11.45 -12.03 10.79
CA PRO A 732 11.21 -13.24 11.55
C PRO A 732 12.39 -13.54 12.49
N GLU A 733 12.06 -13.99 13.69
CA GLU A 733 12.99 -14.27 14.77
C GLU A 733 12.63 -15.60 15.43
N VAL A 734 13.62 -16.47 15.63
CA VAL A 734 13.47 -17.74 16.35
C VAL A 734 14.47 -17.80 17.49
N THR A 735 14.02 -18.17 18.68
CA THR A 735 14.91 -18.46 19.81
C THR A 735 15.06 -19.97 19.95
N VAL A 736 16.31 -20.41 19.90
CA VAL A 736 16.71 -21.80 20.12
C VAL A 736 17.56 -21.90 21.37
N VAL A 737 17.50 -23.06 22.04
CA VAL A 737 18.40 -23.39 23.16
C VAL A 737 19.50 -24.28 22.61
N VAL A 738 20.74 -23.78 22.62
CA VAL A 738 21.90 -24.49 22.05
C VAL A 738 22.62 -25.39 23.05
N SER A 739 22.52 -25.06 24.34
CA SER A 739 22.99 -25.86 25.49
C SER A 739 22.13 -25.48 26.71
N GLU A 740 22.19 -26.24 27.80
CA GLU A 740 21.35 -26.02 28.99
C GLU A 740 21.39 -24.56 29.47
N GLY A 741 20.25 -23.87 29.34
CA GLY A 741 20.11 -22.47 29.78
C GLY A 741 20.88 -21.45 28.92
N VAL A 742 21.26 -21.82 27.68
CA VAL A 742 21.93 -20.96 26.69
C VAL A 742 20.97 -20.65 25.52
N PRO A 743 20.07 -19.66 25.66
CA PRO A 743 19.19 -19.26 24.56
C PRO A 743 19.92 -18.36 23.56
N VAL A 744 19.74 -18.64 22.28
CA VAL A 744 20.22 -17.86 21.15
C VAL A 744 19.02 -17.48 20.29
N THR A 745 18.87 -16.18 19.99
CA THR A 745 17.84 -15.71 19.07
C THR A 745 18.45 -15.35 17.73
N VAL A 746 17.92 -15.97 16.66
CA VAL A 746 18.32 -15.74 15.28
C VAL A 746 17.22 -14.95 14.58
N GLY A 747 17.55 -13.77 14.06
CA GLY A 747 16.63 -12.94 13.27
C GLY A 747 17.16 -12.72 11.85
N SER A 748 16.25 -12.72 10.88
CA SER A 748 16.58 -12.42 9.47
C SER A 748 15.81 -11.20 8.97
N MET A 749 16.40 -10.35 8.13
CA MET A 749 15.75 -9.13 7.62
C MET A 749 16.15 -8.80 6.18
N HIS A 750 15.39 -7.89 5.57
CA HIS A 750 15.74 -7.22 4.33
C HIS A 750 15.60 -5.70 4.51
N LEU A 751 16.69 -4.95 4.41
CA LEU A 751 16.70 -3.50 4.63
C LEU A 751 16.56 -2.73 3.31
N LEU A 752 16.06 -1.49 3.35
CA LEU A 752 15.85 -0.69 2.15
C LEU A 752 17.15 -0.36 1.43
N ALA A 753 17.26 -0.74 0.16
CA ALA A 753 18.38 -0.38 -0.70
C ALA A 753 18.50 1.14 -0.93
N PRO A 754 19.68 1.75 -0.78
CA PRO A 754 19.88 3.19 -0.88
C PRO A 754 19.94 3.72 -2.33
N TYR A 755 19.08 3.21 -3.24
CA TYR A 755 19.09 3.57 -4.67
C TYR A 755 18.68 5.02 -4.97
N ASN A 756 18.06 5.72 -4.03
CA ASN A 756 17.71 7.13 -4.16
C ASN A 756 17.73 7.84 -2.80
N GLN A 757 17.70 9.18 -2.83
CA GLN A 757 17.82 10.02 -1.63
C GLN A 757 16.74 9.76 -0.57
N ASN A 758 15.52 9.41 -1.00
CA ASN A 758 14.43 9.04 -0.09
C ASN A 758 14.77 7.75 0.66
N ASN A 759 15.30 6.75 -0.05
CA ASN A 759 15.72 5.50 0.56
C ASN A 759 16.88 5.70 1.54
N ILE A 760 17.84 6.59 1.24
CA ILE A 760 18.92 6.94 2.17
C ILE A 760 18.37 7.49 3.50
N SER A 761 17.43 8.44 3.41
CA SER A 761 16.81 9.05 4.61
C SER A 761 15.95 8.06 5.40
N ASN A 762 15.13 7.28 4.70
CA ASN A 762 14.26 6.26 5.30
C ASN A 762 15.07 5.14 5.94
N ARG A 763 16.18 4.73 5.32
CA ARG A 763 17.11 3.72 5.84
C ARG A 763 17.70 4.13 7.19
N THR A 764 18.01 5.41 7.38
CA THR A 764 18.47 5.91 8.70
C THR A 764 17.44 5.64 9.81
N THR A 765 16.16 5.89 9.53
CA THR A 765 15.06 5.59 10.46
C THR A 765 14.90 4.08 10.66
N GLN A 766 15.05 3.29 9.60
CA GLN A 766 14.98 1.84 9.65
C GLN A 766 16.05 1.25 10.58
N LEU A 767 17.29 1.72 10.45
CA LEU A 767 18.43 1.30 11.27
C LEU A 767 18.28 1.73 12.75
N ASP A 768 17.72 2.91 13.01
CA ASP A 768 17.39 3.35 14.38
C ASP A 768 16.30 2.47 15.02
N ASN A 769 15.25 2.12 14.26
CA ASN A 769 14.21 1.20 14.72
C ASN A 769 14.75 -0.21 14.97
N LEU A 770 15.65 -0.71 14.12
CA LEU A 770 16.34 -1.98 14.33
C LEU A 770 17.16 -1.95 15.63
N THR A 771 17.95 -0.90 15.82
CA THR A 771 18.78 -0.71 17.02
C THR A 771 17.93 -0.66 18.28
N LYS A 772 16.84 0.11 18.28
CA LYS A 772 15.88 0.18 19.40
C LYS A 772 15.23 -1.17 19.68
N ARG A 773 14.83 -1.92 18.66
CA ARG A 773 14.21 -3.24 18.81
C ARG A 773 15.15 -4.22 19.49
N LEU A 774 16.41 -4.27 19.04
CA LEU A 774 17.40 -5.18 19.62
C LEU A 774 17.82 -4.78 21.03
N ARG A 775 17.83 -3.47 21.34
CA ARG A 775 18.13 -2.96 22.69
C ARG A 775 17.02 -3.24 23.71
N THR A 776 15.76 -3.25 23.28
CA THR A 776 14.58 -3.39 24.17
C THR A 776 14.14 -4.85 24.38
N ARG A 777 14.96 -5.84 23.98
CA ARG A 777 14.64 -7.25 24.15
C ARG A 777 14.63 -7.65 25.64
N PRO A 778 13.55 -8.27 26.14
CA PRO A 778 13.51 -8.78 27.50
C PRO A 778 14.45 -9.99 27.67
N PRO A 779 15.04 -10.18 28.87
CA PRO A 779 15.80 -11.39 29.18
C PRO A 779 14.89 -12.62 29.19
N ILE A 780 15.43 -13.76 28.77
CA ILE A 780 14.74 -15.06 28.75
C ILE A 780 15.18 -15.83 30.00
N ASN A 781 14.23 -16.20 30.86
CA ASN A 781 14.51 -16.85 32.16
C ASN A 781 15.55 -16.09 33.00
N GLY A 782 15.50 -14.75 32.98
CA GLY A 782 16.42 -13.89 33.74
C GLY A 782 17.83 -13.76 33.15
N LYS A 783 18.13 -14.41 32.02
CA LYS A 783 19.41 -14.29 31.30
C LYS A 783 19.22 -13.57 29.97
N GLN A 784 20.21 -12.77 29.58
CA GLN A 784 20.23 -12.17 28.24
C GLN A 784 20.54 -13.27 27.21
N ALA A 785 19.66 -13.44 26.22
CA ALA A 785 19.90 -14.36 25.12
C ALA A 785 21.03 -13.86 24.21
N GLY A 786 21.83 -14.78 23.67
CA GLY A 786 22.72 -14.47 22.56
C GLY A 786 21.90 -14.05 21.33
N LEU A 787 22.42 -13.16 20.51
CA LEU A 787 21.74 -12.63 19.33
C LEU A 787 22.55 -12.92 18.07
N ILE A 788 21.87 -13.43 17.04
CA ILE A 788 22.35 -13.46 15.66
C ILE A 788 21.33 -12.67 14.84
N VAL A 789 21.83 -11.71 14.08
CA VAL A 789 21.07 -10.85 13.19
C VAL A 789 21.70 -10.97 11.81
N MET A 790 20.96 -11.57 10.90
CA MET A 790 21.43 -11.84 9.54
C MET A 790 20.43 -11.34 8.50
N GLY A 791 20.79 -11.41 7.23
CA GLY A 791 19.93 -10.94 6.15
C GLY A 791 20.66 -10.06 5.17
N ASP A 792 19.91 -9.57 4.20
CA ASP A 792 20.34 -8.58 3.25
C ASP A 792 20.21 -7.18 3.87
N PHE A 793 21.35 -6.65 4.27
CA PHE A 793 21.44 -5.29 4.78
C PHE A 793 21.37 -4.27 3.65
N ASN A 794 21.54 -4.63 2.39
CA ASN A 794 21.71 -3.69 1.27
C ASN A 794 22.85 -2.69 1.52
N ASP A 795 23.88 -3.11 2.26
CA ASP A 795 25.10 -2.33 2.43
C ASP A 795 26.01 -2.48 1.20
N CYS A 796 26.73 -1.42 0.87
CA CYS A 796 27.73 -1.44 -0.18
C CYS A 796 29.12 -1.20 0.40
N ALA A 797 30.17 -1.42 -0.39
CA ALA A 797 31.56 -1.28 0.06
C ALA A 797 31.89 0.08 0.72
N LYS A 798 31.15 1.15 0.39
CA LYS A 798 31.33 2.50 0.93
C LYS A 798 30.55 2.77 2.21
N ASN A 799 29.54 1.96 2.53
CA ASN A 799 28.61 2.24 3.62
C ASN A 799 28.11 0.95 4.26
N TYR A 800 28.83 0.51 5.29
CA TYR A 800 28.45 -0.63 6.11
C TYR A 800 27.83 -0.16 7.41
N PHE A 801 26.61 -0.59 7.68
CA PHE A 801 25.98 -0.41 8.98
C PHE A 801 26.72 -1.21 10.06
N THR A 802 26.90 -0.58 11.21
CA THR A 802 27.37 -1.20 12.45
C THR A 802 26.46 -0.79 13.59
N PHE A 803 26.12 -1.71 14.47
CA PHE A 803 25.43 -1.37 15.71
C PHE A 803 26.32 -0.52 16.63
N PRO A 804 25.72 0.26 17.54
CA PRO A 804 26.46 0.96 18.58
C PRO A 804 27.38 -0.01 19.36
N PRO A 805 28.67 0.34 19.59
CA PRO A 805 29.66 -0.57 20.19
C PRO A 805 29.23 -1.18 21.52
N GLU A 806 28.44 -0.45 22.32
CA GLU A 806 27.94 -0.93 23.61
C GLU A 806 26.97 -2.13 23.51
N MET A 807 26.41 -2.39 22.32
CA MET A 807 25.56 -3.55 22.06
C MET A 807 26.37 -4.83 21.76
N GLY A 808 27.69 -4.71 21.59
CA GLY A 808 28.62 -5.84 21.46
C GLY A 808 28.47 -6.68 20.20
N PHE A 809 27.79 -6.17 19.16
CA PHE A 809 27.66 -6.87 17.89
C PHE A 809 28.98 -6.90 17.13
N LYS A 810 29.29 -8.06 16.55
CA LYS A 810 30.46 -8.31 15.70
C LYS A 810 29.99 -8.87 14.35
N ASP A 811 30.69 -8.50 13.28
CA ASP A 811 30.51 -9.09 11.95
C ASP A 811 31.31 -10.39 11.88
N ALA A 812 30.63 -11.52 11.65
CA ALA A 812 31.24 -12.85 11.69
C ALA A 812 32.31 -13.03 10.59
N TRP A 813 32.10 -12.44 9.41
CA TRP A 813 33.08 -12.49 8.32
C TRP A 813 34.35 -11.72 8.69
N LEU A 814 34.22 -10.47 9.14
CA LEU A 814 35.38 -9.65 9.51
C LEU A 814 36.15 -10.23 10.71
N LEU A 815 35.47 -10.96 11.59
CA LEU A 815 36.11 -11.59 12.74
C LEU A 815 37.02 -12.76 12.33
N LEU A 816 36.62 -13.53 11.31
CA LEU A 816 37.41 -14.66 10.81
C LEU A 816 38.42 -14.27 9.73
N HIS A 817 38.19 -13.14 9.05
CA HIS A 817 39.06 -12.60 8.00
C HIS A 817 39.57 -11.18 8.35
N PRO A 818 40.28 -11.00 9.47
CA PRO A 818 40.68 -9.66 9.94
C PRO A 818 41.66 -8.96 8.99
N ASP A 819 42.50 -9.72 8.28
CA ASP A 819 43.54 -9.19 7.38
C ASP A 819 42.97 -8.71 6.03
N GLU A 820 41.79 -9.18 5.65
CA GLU A 820 41.15 -8.82 4.37
C GLU A 820 40.47 -7.44 4.44
N GLY A 821 40.10 -6.99 5.64
CA GLY A 821 39.45 -5.70 5.86
C GLY A 821 38.09 -5.55 5.19
N VAL A 822 37.51 -4.35 5.32
CA VAL A 822 36.14 -4.04 4.85
C VAL A 822 36.06 -3.89 3.31
N SER A 823 37.21 -3.70 2.66
CA SER A 823 37.32 -3.46 1.22
C SER A 823 37.62 -4.71 0.39
N SER A 824 37.76 -5.89 1.00
CA SER A 824 38.06 -7.11 0.24
C SER A 824 36.86 -7.58 -0.58
N LYS A 825 37.14 -7.96 -1.82
CA LYS A 825 36.16 -8.53 -2.75
C LYS A 825 35.83 -10.01 -2.46
N SER A 826 36.70 -10.73 -1.74
CA SER A 826 36.53 -12.17 -1.45
C SER A 826 35.20 -12.49 -0.74
N GLY A 827 34.74 -11.59 0.13
CA GLY A 827 33.51 -11.74 0.90
C GLY A 827 32.27 -11.08 0.28
N HIS A 828 32.36 -10.55 -0.94
CA HIS A 828 31.21 -9.91 -1.59
C HIS A 828 30.08 -10.91 -1.82
N THR A 829 28.89 -10.52 -1.39
CA THR A 829 27.64 -11.26 -1.61
C THR A 829 26.89 -10.69 -2.81
N ILE A 830 27.08 -9.40 -3.14
CA ILE A 830 26.82 -8.86 -4.47
C ILE A 830 28.17 -8.70 -5.17
N ASP A 831 28.44 -9.55 -6.15
CA ASP A 831 29.69 -9.54 -6.91
C ASP A 831 29.43 -9.74 -8.41
N GLY A 832 29.20 -8.65 -9.14
CA GLY A 832 29.04 -8.72 -10.59
C GLY A 832 30.34 -9.01 -11.37
N ASP A 833 31.50 -9.04 -10.73
CA ASP A 833 32.73 -9.53 -11.38
C ASP A 833 32.73 -11.07 -11.45
N ARG A 834 32.08 -11.75 -10.49
CA ARG A 834 31.95 -13.23 -10.42
C ARG A 834 30.58 -13.78 -10.81
N ASN A 835 29.52 -12.98 -10.70
CA ASN A 835 28.15 -13.33 -11.03
C ASN A 835 27.68 -12.47 -12.22
N PRO A 836 27.82 -12.95 -13.48
CA PRO A 836 27.38 -12.23 -14.67
C PRO A 836 25.89 -11.88 -14.64
N TYR A 837 25.05 -12.67 -13.95
CA TYR A 837 23.63 -12.35 -13.77
C TYR A 837 23.45 -11.10 -12.91
N ALA A 838 24.11 -11.01 -11.76
CA ALA A 838 24.13 -9.79 -10.93
C ALA A 838 24.66 -8.57 -11.72
N ALA A 839 25.72 -8.78 -12.51
CA ALA A 839 26.34 -7.73 -13.31
C ALA A 839 25.39 -7.08 -14.31
N GLN A 840 24.36 -7.80 -14.78
CA GLN A 840 23.36 -7.33 -15.74
C GLN A 840 22.28 -6.45 -15.11
N ILE A 841 22.03 -6.61 -13.79
CA ILE A 841 20.87 -6.02 -13.11
C ILE A 841 21.23 -5.07 -11.96
N ILE A 842 22.44 -5.14 -11.41
CA ILE A 842 22.91 -4.29 -10.30
C ILE A 842 24.14 -3.46 -10.74
N GLU A 843 24.14 -2.16 -10.41
CA GLU A 843 25.26 -1.27 -10.67
C GLU A 843 26.49 -1.62 -9.82
N LYS A 844 27.69 -1.42 -10.40
CA LYS A 844 28.98 -1.74 -9.74
C LYS A 844 29.19 -1.06 -8.40
N GLU A 845 28.56 0.09 -8.18
CA GLU A 845 28.66 0.84 -6.92
C GLU A 845 27.96 0.16 -5.74
N PHE A 846 27.05 -0.78 -6.01
CA PHE A 846 26.36 -1.58 -4.99
C PHE A 846 27.03 -2.93 -4.73
N TYR A 847 28.14 -3.25 -5.41
CA TYR A 847 28.90 -4.46 -5.11
C TYR A 847 29.48 -4.36 -3.70
N GLY A 848 29.41 -5.45 -2.94
CA GLY A 848 29.78 -5.45 -1.53
C GLY A 848 29.18 -6.61 -0.74
N ARG A 849 29.24 -6.50 0.58
CA ARG A 849 28.70 -7.48 1.54
C ARG A 849 27.30 -7.03 1.98
N ALA A 850 26.33 -7.18 1.08
CA ALA A 850 24.93 -6.86 1.34
C ALA A 850 24.35 -7.86 2.36
N ASP A 851 24.41 -9.15 2.05
CA ASP A 851 24.12 -10.24 2.99
C ASP A 851 25.22 -10.38 4.05
N ARG A 852 24.85 -10.29 5.34
CA ARG A 852 25.81 -10.40 6.46
C ARG A 852 25.22 -11.16 7.63
N VAL A 853 26.10 -11.64 8.51
CA VAL A 853 25.75 -12.23 9.80
C VAL A 853 26.45 -11.44 10.90
N LEU A 854 25.65 -10.68 11.67
CA LEU A 854 26.10 -9.92 12.84
C LEU A 854 25.66 -10.65 14.11
N PHE A 855 26.53 -10.81 15.10
CA PHE A 855 26.18 -11.53 16.33
C PHE A 855 26.66 -10.81 17.58
N SER A 856 25.91 -10.94 18.66
CA SER A 856 26.25 -10.49 20.01
C SER A 856 25.95 -11.62 20.99
N SER A 857 26.99 -12.38 21.34
CA SER A 857 26.89 -13.51 22.26
C SER A 857 28.24 -13.76 22.94
N ARG A 858 28.20 -14.28 24.17
CA ARG A 858 29.40 -14.79 24.87
C ARG A 858 29.58 -16.29 24.72
N ASN A 859 28.53 -17.00 24.30
CA ASN A 859 28.47 -18.46 24.22
C ASN A 859 28.49 -18.94 22.75
N LEU A 860 28.78 -18.03 21.81
CA LEU A 860 28.94 -18.36 20.40
C LEU A 860 30.22 -17.72 19.89
N GLN A 861 31.04 -18.54 19.23
CA GLN A 861 32.25 -18.10 18.56
C GLN A 861 32.18 -18.58 17.10
N PRO A 862 32.17 -17.69 16.10
CA PRO A 862 32.23 -18.14 14.71
C PRO A 862 33.57 -18.84 14.49
N ILE A 863 33.52 -19.97 13.78
CA ILE A 863 34.67 -20.81 13.45
C ILE A 863 34.86 -20.98 11.94
N GLN A 864 33.81 -20.79 11.15
CA GLN A 864 33.86 -20.87 9.70
C GLN A 864 32.86 -19.90 9.06
N THR A 865 33.25 -19.30 7.93
CA THR A 865 32.35 -18.61 6.99
C THR A 865 32.56 -19.14 5.58
N GLU A 866 31.51 -19.17 4.76
CA GLU A 866 31.56 -19.58 3.36
C GLU A 866 30.58 -18.78 2.51
N ILE A 867 31.04 -18.30 1.34
CA ILE A 867 30.17 -17.67 0.33
C ILE A 867 29.55 -18.76 -0.54
N ILE A 868 28.22 -18.86 -0.54
CA ILE A 868 27.45 -19.95 -1.18
C ILE A 868 26.77 -19.48 -2.46
N GLY A 869 26.32 -20.42 -3.30
CA GLY A 869 25.64 -20.10 -4.56
C GLY A 869 26.58 -19.57 -5.65
N THR A 870 27.88 -19.87 -5.54
CA THR A 870 28.95 -19.37 -6.42
C THR A 870 29.16 -20.19 -7.69
N THR A 871 28.38 -21.26 -7.87
CA THR A 871 28.39 -22.11 -9.06
C THR A 871 27.22 -21.74 -9.96
N SER A 872 27.46 -21.57 -11.26
CA SER A 872 26.39 -21.25 -12.21
C SER A 872 25.41 -22.42 -12.36
N VAL A 873 24.17 -22.14 -12.78
CA VAL A 873 23.12 -23.18 -12.94
C VAL A 873 23.56 -24.29 -13.90
N ARG A 874 24.28 -23.94 -14.98
CA ARG A 874 24.83 -24.91 -15.93
C ARG A 874 25.91 -25.79 -15.33
N GLU A 875 26.83 -25.22 -14.55
CA GLU A 875 27.91 -25.97 -13.89
C GLU A 875 27.38 -26.93 -12.83
N MET A 876 26.21 -26.65 -12.26
CA MET A 876 25.47 -27.59 -11.40
C MET A 876 24.85 -28.78 -12.16
N GLY A 877 25.00 -28.83 -13.48
CA GLY A 877 24.46 -29.89 -14.34
C GLY A 877 23.02 -29.64 -14.83
N ILE A 878 22.42 -28.49 -14.50
CA ILE A 878 21.09 -28.10 -14.98
C ILE A 878 21.27 -27.40 -16.33
N THR A 879 21.16 -28.18 -17.40
CA THR A 879 21.45 -27.71 -18.77
C THR A 879 20.21 -27.27 -19.56
N LYS A 880 19.02 -27.73 -19.15
CA LYS A 880 17.72 -27.39 -19.73
C LYS A 880 16.84 -26.65 -18.73
N GLN A 881 16.07 -25.69 -19.22
CA GLN A 881 15.10 -24.98 -18.40
C GLN A 881 13.93 -25.89 -17.99
N VAL A 882 13.39 -25.69 -16.79
CA VAL A 882 12.38 -26.60 -16.19
C VAL A 882 11.04 -26.59 -16.94
N ASP A 883 10.62 -25.42 -17.44
CA ASP A 883 9.27 -25.24 -18.01
C ASP A 883 9.24 -25.22 -19.55
N ILE A 884 10.40 -25.12 -20.20
CA ILE A 884 10.52 -24.99 -21.64
C ILE A 884 11.75 -25.75 -22.15
N ASP A 885 11.64 -26.38 -23.33
CA ASP A 885 12.77 -27.08 -23.97
C ASP A 885 13.76 -26.08 -24.60
N LYS A 886 14.41 -25.29 -23.76
CA LYS A 886 15.51 -24.39 -24.10
C LYS A 886 16.69 -24.65 -23.18
N ASP A 887 17.88 -24.35 -23.68
CA ASP A 887 19.07 -24.40 -22.85
C ASP A 887 19.04 -23.29 -21.79
N VAL A 888 19.60 -23.56 -20.61
CA VAL A 888 19.75 -22.58 -19.54
C VAL A 888 20.71 -21.47 -19.98
N PRO A 889 20.49 -20.17 -19.74
CA PRO A 889 21.48 -19.15 -20.10
C PRO A 889 22.83 -19.34 -19.38
N GLU A 890 23.95 -19.08 -20.07
CA GLU A 890 25.31 -19.23 -19.48
C GLU A 890 25.56 -18.29 -18.29
N TYR A 891 24.92 -17.11 -18.31
CA TYR A 891 25.07 -16.13 -17.24
C TYR A 891 24.25 -16.49 -15.99
N LEU A 892 23.39 -17.52 -16.01
CA LEU A 892 22.42 -17.77 -14.96
C LEU A 892 23.08 -18.36 -13.70
N TYR A 893 22.92 -17.66 -12.59
CA TYR A 893 23.26 -18.12 -11.24
C TYR A 893 21.99 -18.42 -10.45
N PRO A 894 22.08 -19.13 -9.32
CA PRO A 894 20.90 -19.39 -8.50
C PRO A 894 20.23 -18.06 -8.08
N SER A 895 20.99 -17.07 -7.63
CA SER A 895 20.50 -15.74 -7.29
C SER A 895 21.42 -14.64 -7.84
N ASP A 896 20.95 -13.40 -7.85
CA ASP A 896 21.76 -12.20 -8.09
C ASP A 896 22.68 -11.88 -6.91
N HIS A 897 22.38 -12.45 -5.75
CA HIS A 897 23.28 -12.49 -4.61
C HIS A 897 23.93 -13.88 -4.48
N PHE A 898 25.16 -13.91 -4.00
CA PHE A 898 25.69 -15.06 -3.29
C PHE A 898 25.23 -15.02 -1.82
N GLY A 899 24.99 -16.18 -1.23
CA GLY A 899 24.63 -16.26 0.18
C GLY A 899 25.86 -16.33 1.09
N LEU A 900 25.63 -16.31 2.40
CA LEU A 900 26.65 -16.47 3.42
C LEU A 900 26.25 -17.54 4.44
N LEU A 901 27.07 -18.58 4.57
CA LEU A 901 27.04 -19.56 5.66
C LEU A 901 28.00 -19.11 6.76
N VAL A 902 27.57 -19.23 8.01
CA VAL A 902 28.42 -19.07 9.19
C VAL A 902 28.18 -20.23 10.15
N GLU A 903 29.26 -20.88 10.58
CA GLU A 903 29.24 -21.88 11.63
C GLU A 903 29.80 -21.31 12.93
N PHE A 904 29.01 -21.43 14.00
CA PHE A 904 29.39 -21.04 15.35
C PHE A 904 29.70 -22.27 16.18
N GLN A 905 30.81 -22.25 16.91
CA GLN A 905 31.03 -23.11 18.07
C GLN A 905 30.19 -22.59 19.24
N VAL A 906 29.45 -23.48 19.91
CA VAL A 906 28.79 -23.21 21.19
C VAL A 906 29.83 -23.35 22.31
N VAL A 907 30.00 -22.29 23.11
CA VAL A 907 31.07 -22.14 24.12
C VAL A 907 30.51 -22.14 25.54
#